data_AF-A0A2V5WKC8-F1
#
_entry.id   AF-A0A2V5WKC8-F1
#
_cell.length_a   1.000
_cell.length_b   1.000
_cell.length_c   1.000
_cell.angle_alpha   90.00
_cell.angle_beta   90.00
_cell.angle_gamma   90.00
#
_symmetry.space_group_name_H-M   'P 1'
#
loop_
_entity.id
_entity.type
_entity.pdbx_description
1 polymer ?
#
loop_
_entity_poly.entity_id
_entity_poly.type
_entity_poly.pdbx_seq_one_letter_code
_entity_poly.pdbx_strand_id
1 'polypeptide(L)'
;MAEPRWENISGNIGAQYLRIRAVFGNLLHKDNFVYQLLDAQPPGTTDTSLIPSDNLNNPNAMNAIFNLPQRVVRSFVNPPEELRGDSLTQPAVWGKPTEPLVGDENAGFVWEPDPATGKLNYRGKDVDKVPPGLFEAFDKAGLLENVKHSNDLDKRRFVPRVLFDGADSIGAWGALARVFLNIGCFGNQWIRLHTPLIGFSPQKPFRLKDLVDHSTNWAATQERVAPLRDYFLKVTPPMPLLAAKGALEKAQPGEEGSGRAKRIDVGQLKRGRKVFANNCIVCHSSIQPENDLTADKDLSAHRKQLLADWAAAGEFWDHDPGRWLQDDAYKKWAEAAVETPEFWQNNFLSTDYRIPITVVGTNPARAMATNGLDGHMWSDFTSLSYKQLPSVGSIKYFNPYAGDHGEEQTFTPQHKAPKGSPEGGGGPGFYRPASLVSVWTSAPLLHNNSLGLFNNDPSVDGRLIAFDDAIRKLLWPAKRLEISPNDKTPYNEATTERLKQDHGLIWRTTQVTYITLPGQYVPSFLVKIPFIQKIEKWYARWAPEHPLAQRIFSIPWLPGAILFVIAFLCFVFAGRKRSSDPAIILRRKWWARFLGYAAIVIGLAISSFLYLLSGRLGDVRLGPVPKGTPVSLLANTNPDADPALLRKTIFATLETLADIESRHLSPEEAHQLMRDKVAPALVKVSKCPDFVMDEGHYFKWFDSMSDEDKNALIELLKTF
;
A
#
# COMPACT_ATOMS: atom_id res chain seq x y z
N MET A 1 -22.02 33.16 4.24
CA MET A 1 -21.08 32.04 4.02
C MET A 1 -19.98 32.18 5.05
N ALA A 2 -19.48 31.09 5.63
CA ALA A 2 -18.28 31.18 6.48
C ALA A 2 -17.09 31.52 5.56
N GLU A 3 -16.32 32.56 5.90
CA GLU A 3 -15.09 32.95 5.22
C GLU A 3 -13.91 32.40 6.04
N PRO A 4 -13.50 31.13 5.85
CA PRO A 4 -12.44 30.55 6.65
C PRO A 4 -11.13 31.29 6.37
N ARG A 5 -10.50 31.78 7.45
CA ARG A 5 -9.13 32.30 7.40
C ARG A 5 -8.13 31.15 7.35
N TRP A 6 -6.92 31.39 6.85
CA TRP A 6 -5.89 30.35 6.70
C TRP A 6 -5.59 29.62 8.01
N GLU A 7 -5.57 30.35 9.13
CA GLU A 7 -5.40 29.81 10.49
C GLU A 7 -6.52 28.86 10.95
N ASN A 8 -7.67 28.85 10.27
CA ASN A 8 -8.80 27.97 10.58
C ASN A 8 -8.81 26.68 9.74
N ILE A 9 -7.84 26.51 8.83
CA ILE A 9 -7.73 25.32 7.98
C ILE A 9 -6.73 24.36 8.63
N SER A 10 -7.15 23.11 8.89
CA SER A 10 -6.26 22.04 9.33
C SER A 10 -6.22 20.91 8.31
N GLY A 11 -5.02 20.46 7.97
CA GLY A 11 -4.80 19.31 7.09
C GLY A 11 -4.62 17.98 7.83
N ASN A 12 -4.70 17.95 9.16
CA ASN A 12 -4.18 16.83 9.95
C ASN A 12 -4.95 15.53 9.78
N ILE A 13 -6.28 15.61 9.71
CA ILE A 13 -7.15 14.44 9.65
C ILE A 13 -7.18 13.78 8.25
N GLY A 14 -6.46 14.35 7.28
CA GLY A 14 -6.38 13.83 5.92
C GLY A 14 -7.68 13.96 5.12
N ALA A 15 -7.70 13.37 3.92
CA ALA A 15 -8.82 13.45 3.00
C ALA A 15 -9.77 12.24 3.14
N GLN A 16 -10.39 12.07 4.31
CA GLN A 16 -11.25 10.92 4.67
C GLN A 16 -12.44 10.65 3.73
N TYR A 17 -12.86 11.64 2.95
CA TYR A 17 -14.00 11.55 2.03
C TYR A 17 -13.58 11.39 0.57
N LEU A 18 -12.26 11.32 0.28
CA LEU A 18 -11.75 11.08 -1.06
C LEU A 18 -12.20 9.71 -1.57
N ARG A 19 -12.72 9.66 -2.79
CA ARG A 19 -13.06 8.40 -3.47
C ARG A 19 -12.20 8.23 -4.71
N ILE A 20 -11.24 7.32 -4.66
CA ILE A 20 -10.29 7.07 -5.75
C ILE A 20 -11.00 6.69 -7.04
N ARG A 21 -12.00 5.80 -6.98
CA ARG A 21 -12.86 5.51 -8.14
C ARG A 21 -13.49 6.76 -8.75
N ALA A 22 -13.97 7.71 -7.94
CA ALA A 22 -14.60 8.93 -8.46
C ALA A 22 -13.60 9.89 -9.11
N VAL A 23 -12.32 9.82 -8.75
CA VAL A 23 -11.26 10.67 -9.33
C VAL A 23 -10.65 10.02 -10.57
N PHE A 24 -10.26 8.76 -10.48
CA PHE A 24 -9.48 8.05 -11.51
C PHE A 24 -10.30 7.10 -12.38
N GLY A 25 -11.48 6.68 -11.92
CA GLY A 25 -12.35 5.70 -12.58
C GLY A 25 -13.73 6.25 -12.95
N ASN A 26 -13.90 7.56 -13.03
CA ASN A 26 -15.21 8.19 -13.27
C ASN A 26 -15.82 7.87 -14.65
N LEU A 27 -14.99 7.54 -15.64
CA LEU A 27 -15.42 7.12 -16.97
C LEU A 27 -15.52 5.58 -17.10
N LEU A 28 -15.19 4.83 -16.05
CA LEU A 28 -15.31 3.37 -16.07
C LEU A 28 -16.75 2.95 -15.73
N HIS A 29 -17.22 1.92 -16.43
CA HIS A 29 -18.50 1.28 -16.15
C HIS A 29 -18.33 0.14 -15.12
N LYS A 30 -19.39 -0.20 -14.40
CA LYS A 30 -19.38 -1.26 -13.36
C LYS A 30 -19.00 -2.65 -13.90
N ASP A 31 -19.13 -2.90 -15.20
CA ASP A 31 -18.74 -4.15 -15.87
C ASP A 31 -17.24 -4.19 -16.23
N ASN A 32 -16.48 -3.13 -15.92
CA ASN A 32 -15.02 -3.14 -16.01
C ASN A 32 -14.42 -3.58 -14.67
N PHE A 33 -13.52 -4.57 -14.67
CA PHE A 33 -12.87 -5.03 -13.45
C PHE A 33 -12.03 -3.92 -12.77
N VAL A 34 -11.44 -3.00 -13.54
CA VAL A 34 -10.71 -1.84 -12.99
C VAL A 34 -11.65 -0.91 -12.22
N TYR A 35 -12.93 -0.79 -12.61
CA TYR A 35 -13.92 -0.09 -11.79
C TYR A 35 -14.02 -0.75 -10.42
N GLN A 36 -14.17 -2.08 -10.38
CA GLN A 36 -14.33 -2.84 -9.14
C GLN A 36 -13.07 -2.74 -8.25
N LEU A 37 -11.88 -2.74 -8.86
CA LEU A 37 -10.61 -2.54 -8.16
C LEU A 37 -10.50 -1.15 -7.52
N LEU A 38 -10.86 -0.09 -8.25
CA LEU A 38 -10.83 1.27 -7.70
C LEU A 38 -11.94 1.51 -6.67
N ASP A 39 -13.09 0.86 -6.82
CA ASP A 39 -14.19 0.93 -5.85
C ASP A 39 -13.86 0.17 -4.57
N ALA A 40 -13.04 -0.89 -4.67
CA ALA A 40 -12.51 -1.65 -3.53
C ALA A 40 -11.55 -0.88 -2.61
N GLN A 41 -11.34 0.41 -2.88
CA GLN A 41 -10.62 1.33 -2.01
C GLN A 41 -11.65 2.15 -1.21
N PRO A 42 -11.89 1.84 0.08
CA PRO A 42 -12.85 2.57 0.88
C PRO A 42 -12.56 4.09 0.90
N PRO A 43 -13.58 4.95 1.09
CA PRO A 43 -13.39 6.39 1.21
C PRO A 43 -12.25 6.76 2.16
N GLY A 44 -11.41 7.70 1.72
CA GLY A 44 -10.24 8.15 2.48
C GLY A 44 -9.01 7.27 2.36
N THR A 45 -9.08 6.20 1.56
CA THR A 45 -7.94 5.34 1.25
C THR A 45 -7.45 5.53 -0.18
N THR A 46 -6.18 5.19 -0.41
CA THR A 46 -5.58 5.16 -1.75
C THR A 46 -4.52 4.08 -1.85
N ASP A 47 -4.53 3.37 -2.97
CA ASP A 47 -3.42 2.53 -3.38
C ASP A 47 -2.52 3.29 -4.37
N THR A 48 -1.47 3.91 -3.84
CA THR A 48 -0.46 4.62 -4.65
C THR A 48 0.40 3.66 -5.48
N SER A 49 0.34 2.36 -5.20
CA SER A 49 1.10 1.34 -5.93
C SER A 49 0.40 0.90 -7.21
N LEU A 50 -0.78 1.43 -7.56
CA LEU A 50 -1.48 1.08 -8.81
C LEU A 50 -0.63 1.33 -10.08
N ILE A 51 0.19 2.37 -10.09
CA ILE A 51 1.06 2.74 -11.23
C ILE A 51 2.32 1.87 -11.32
N PRO A 52 3.16 1.76 -10.26
CA PRO A 52 4.35 0.90 -10.32
C PRO A 52 3.99 -0.58 -10.28
N SER A 53 2.79 -0.89 -9.78
CA SER A 53 2.20 -2.18 -9.48
C SER A 53 3.16 -3.11 -8.74
N ASP A 54 2.97 -3.23 -7.44
CA ASP A 54 3.47 -4.37 -6.66
C ASP A 54 2.52 -5.57 -6.73
N ASN A 55 1.45 -5.48 -7.55
CA ASN A 55 0.39 -6.46 -7.69
C ASN A 55 -0.21 -6.87 -6.33
N LEU A 56 -0.52 -5.85 -5.53
CA LEU A 56 -1.30 -5.96 -4.31
C LEU A 56 -2.46 -4.96 -4.41
N ASN A 57 -3.67 -5.41 -4.10
CA ASN A 57 -4.78 -4.53 -3.79
C ASN A 57 -4.63 -4.09 -2.35
N ASN A 58 -4.09 -2.90 -2.17
CA ASN A 58 -3.66 -2.42 -0.86
C ASN A 58 -4.09 -0.96 -0.66
N PRO A 59 -5.41 -0.70 -0.52
CA PRO A 59 -5.89 0.61 -0.15
C PRO A 59 -5.35 1.03 1.22
N ASN A 60 -4.71 2.19 1.28
CA ASN A 60 -4.16 2.73 2.52
C ASN A 60 -4.79 4.07 2.88
N ALA A 61 -5.21 4.22 4.12
CA ALA A 61 -5.71 5.46 4.69
C ALA A 61 -4.62 6.53 4.58
N MET A 62 -5.03 7.73 4.17
CA MET A 62 -4.16 8.90 4.23
C MET A 62 -3.99 9.29 5.69
N ASN A 63 -2.97 8.72 6.32
CA ASN A 63 -2.73 8.82 7.76
C ASN A 63 -2.68 10.25 8.26
N ALA A 64 -3.37 10.48 9.36
CA ALA A 64 -3.13 11.64 10.19
C ALA A 64 -1.75 11.51 10.87
N ILE A 65 -0.96 12.58 10.81
CA ILE A 65 0.28 12.71 11.55
C ILE A 65 0.00 13.66 12.71
N PHE A 66 0.12 13.14 13.93
CA PHE A 66 -0.01 13.91 15.18
C PHE A 66 1.30 13.89 15.96
N ASN A 67 1.55 14.96 16.71
CA ASN A 67 2.70 15.10 17.61
C ASN A 67 4.04 14.80 16.92
N LEU A 68 4.24 15.34 15.70
CA LEU A 68 5.48 15.15 14.98
C LEU A 68 6.74 15.58 15.77
N PRO A 69 6.75 16.69 16.54
CA PRO A 69 7.91 17.04 17.36
C PRO A 69 8.36 15.89 18.28
N GLN A 70 7.43 15.27 19.00
CA GLN A 70 7.71 14.14 19.91
C GLN A 70 8.18 12.90 19.13
N ARG A 71 7.59 12.63 17.96
CA ARG A 71 8.04 11.54 17.07
C ARG A 71 9.46 11.74 16.57
N VAL A 72 9.82 12.98 16.22
CA VAL A 72 11.18 13.33 15.80
C VAL A 72 12.14 13.11 16.95
N VAL A 73 11.83 13.57 18.17
CA VAL A 73 12.68 13.28 19.35
C VAL A 73 12.87 11.78 19.55
N ARG A 74 11.78 11.01 19.49
CA ARG A 74 11.81 9.55 19.64
C ARG A 74 12.71 8.85 18.62
N SER A 75 12.78 9.36 17.39
CA SER A 75 13.62 8.75 16.34
C SER A 75 15.11 8.70 16.70
N PHE A 76 15.58 9.58 17.60
CA PHE A 76 16.98 9.63 18.07
C PHE A 76 17.27 8.71 19.26
N VAL A 77 16.24 8.10 19.84
CA VAL A 77 16.37 7.06 20.87
C VAL A 77 16.52 5.68 20.23
N ASN A 78 15.89 5.48 19.06
CA ASN A 78 15.89 4.20 18.38
C ASN A 78 17.28 3.93 17.75
N PRO A 79 17.70 2.65 17.66
CA PRO A 79 18.91 2.29 16.91
C PRO A 79 18.84 2.84 15.47
N PRO A 80 19.88 3.55 15.01
CA PRO A 80 19.88 4.12 13.67
C PRO A 80 19.98 3.00 12.63
N GLU A 81 19.33 3.19 11.48
CA GLU A 81 19.30 2.22 10.40
C GLU A 81 20.46 2.39 9.44
N GLU A 82 20.97 1.28 8.92
CA GLU A 82 22.04 1.27 7.94
C GLU A 82 21.48 1.61 6.55
N LEU A 83 22.07 2.61 5.90
CA LEU A 83 21.82 3.05 4.54
C LEU A 83 22.93 2.57 3.60
N ARG A 84 22.69 2.68 2.29
CA ARG A 84 23.70 2.36 1.26
C ARG A 84 23.47 3.16 -0.02
N GLY A 85 24.48 3.23 -0.88
CA GLY A 85 24.39 3.86 -2.20
C GLY A 85 24.00 5.35 -2.11
N ASP A 86 23.21 5.80 -3.07
CA ASP A 86 22.80 7.21 -3.19
C ASP A 86 21.94 7.71 -2.02
N SER A 87 21.35 6.80 -1.22
CA SER A 87 20.62 7.19 -0.01
C SER A 87 21.50 7.90 1.02
N LEU A 88 22.82 7.65 0.99
CA LEU A 88 23.78 8.28 1.91
C LEU A 88 23.98 9.77 1.66
N THR A 89 23.64 10.26 0.46
CA THR A 89 23.84 11.67 0.10
C THR A 89 22.81 12.59 0.73
N GLN A 90 21.73 12.05 1.30
CA GLN A 90 20.65 12.82 1.91
C GLN A 90 20.97 13.17 3.37
N PRO A 91 20.54 14.34 3.88
CA PRO A 91 20.67 14.68 5.29
C PRO A 91 19.67 13.88 6.15
N ALA A 92 19.84 13.94 7.48
CA ALA A 92 18.98 13.22 8.41
C ALA A 92 17.60 13.88 8.54
N VAL A 93 17.49 14.84 9.44
CA VAL A 93 16.29 15.66 9.65
C VAL A 93 16.62 17.12 9.33
N TRP A 94 17.80 17.57 9.75
CA TRP A 94 18.38 18.86 9.45
C TRP A 94 19.74 18.64 8.77
N GLY A 95 20.04 19.41 7.73
CA GLY A 95 21.36 19.42 7.10
C GLY A 95 22.43 20.05 8.00
N LYS A 96 22.07 21.10 8.76
CA LYS A 96 22.99 21.83 9.66
C LYS A 96 22.40 21.97 11.06
N PRO A 97 22.44 20.92 11.90
CA PRO A 97 21.74 20.91 13.19
C PRO A 97 22.14 22.03 14.16
N THR A 98 23.39 22.52 14.09
CA THR A 98 24.00 23.43 15.08
C THR A 98 24.46 24.79 14.56
N GLU A 99 24.60 24.99 13.24
CA GLU A 99 25.20 26.21 12.70
C GLU A 99 24.28 27.44 12.90
N PRO A 100 24.86 28.62 13.23
CA PRO A 100 24.09 29.84 13.40
C PRO A 100 23.50 30.36 12.08
N LEU A 101 22.45 31.17 12.23
CA LEU A 101 21.75 31.89 11.16
C LEU A 101 22.66 33.01 10.64
N VAL A 102 23.41 32.76 9.57
CA VAL A 102 24.18 33.79 8.89
C VAL A 102 23.60 33.93 7.49
N GLY A 103 22.64 34.85 7.35
CA GLY A 103 21.93 35.09 6.10
C GLY A 103 22.67 36.06 5.18
N ASP A 104 22.80 35.66 3.91
CA ASP A 104 22.69 36.60 2.78
C ASP A 104 21.23 36.55 2.32
N GLU A 105 20.54 37.69 2.38
CA GLU A 105 19.11 37.82 2.08
C GLU A 105 18.78 37.51 0.61
N ASN A 106 19.78 37.49 -0.26
CA ASN A 106 19.65 37.22 -1.70
C ASN A 106 20.14 35.81 -2.10
N ALA A 107 20.66 35.02 -1.16
CA ALA A 107 21.11 33.65 -1.45
C ALA A 107 19.90 32.72 -1.63
N GLY A 108 19.63 32.31 -2.86
CA GLY A 108 18.72 31.20 -3.16
C GLY A 108 19.20 29.90 -2.52
N PHE A 109 18.31 28.90 -2.41
CA PHE A 109 18.68 27.58 -1.92
C PHE A 109 19.53 26.85 -2.97
N VAL A 110 20.85 26.76 -2.75
CA VAL A 110 21.76 26.02 -3.61
C VAL A 110 22.05 24.67 -2.98
N TRP A 111 21.73 23.61 -3.73
CA TRP A 111 22.09 22.24 -3.42
C TRP A 111 23.41 21.92 -4.10
N GLU A 112 24.50 21.95 -3.34
CA GLU A 112 25.81 21.53 -3.81
C GLU A 112 26.21 20.25 -3.09
N PRO A 113 26.57 19.16 -3.82
CA PRO A 113 27.23 18.04 -3.20
C PRO A 113 28.51 18.53 -2.54
N ASP A 114 28.68 18.21 -1.26
CA ASP A 114 29.92 18.43 -0.55
C ASP A 114 31.05 17.70 -1.29
N PRO A 115 32.10 18.40 -1.76
CA PRO A 115 33.16 17.76 -2.53
C PRO A 115 33.92 16.68 -1.75
N ALA A 116 33.93 16.73 -0.41
CA ALA A 116 34.64 15.78 0.44
C ALA A 116 33.75 14.58 0.83
N THR A 117 32.46 14.80 1.08
CA THR A 117 31.55 13.74 1.59
C THR A 117 30.53 13.25 0.58
N GLY A 118 30.31 13.98 -0.52
CA GLY A 118 29.25 13.72 -1.50
C GLY A 118 27.83 13.98 -0.98
N LYS A 119 27.67 14.40 0.27
CA LYS A 119 26.37 14.72 0.88
C LYS A 119 25.84 16.03 0.34
N LEU A 120 24.53 16.12 0.18
CA LEU A 120 23.87 17.34 -0.25
C LEU A 120 24.01 18.40 0.85
N ASN A 121 24.77 19.45 0.58
CA ASN A 121 24.85 20.61 1.46
C ASN A 121 23.75 21.62 1.10
N TYR A 122 23.04 22.06 2.12
CA TYR A 122 22.11 23.17 2.03
C TYR A 122 22.89 24.49 2.11
N ARG A 123 22.88 25.29 1.04
CA ARG A 123 23.32 26.70 1.07
C ARG A 123 22.11 27.58 0.83
N GLY A 124 21.83 28.51 1.73
CA GLY A 124 20.67 29.41 1.61
C GLY A 124 20.15 29.85 2.97
N LYS A 125 19.32 30.90 2.98
CA LYS A 125 18.85 31.61 4.17
C LYS A 125 18.34 30.68 5.28
N ASP A 126 18.97 30.70 6.46
CA ASP A 126 18.41 30.51 7.80
C ASP A 126 17.44 29.33 8.14
N VAL A 127 17.23 28.33 7.30
CA VAL A 127 16.05 27.42 7.47
C VAL A 127 16.34 25.95 7.77
N ASP A 128 17.59 25.53 7.95
CA ASP A 128 17.90 24.09 8.13
C ASP A 128 18.66 23.73 9.41
N LYS A 129 18.25 24.34 10.53
CA LYS A 129 18.70 24.02 11.89
C LYS A 129 17.57 23.53 12.79
N VAL A 130 17.93 22.96 13.93
CA VAL A 130 16.97 22.52 14.94
C VAL A 130 16.24 23.75 15.52
N PRO A 131 14.90 23.76 15.56
CA PRO A 131 14.14 24.82 16.23
C PRO A 131 14.47 24.91 17.72
N PRO A 132 14.57 26.11 18.33
CA PRO A 132 14.98 26.27 19.73
C PRO A 132 14.22 25.38 20.73
N GLY A 133 12.88 25.36 20.66
CA GLY A 133 12.07 24.55 21.58
C GLY A 133 12.29 23.03 21.40
N LEU A 134 12.68 22.58 20.22
CA LEU A 134 13.02 21.17 19.98
C LEU A 134 14.45 20.86 20.45
N PHE A 135 15.36 21.82 20.31
CA PHE A 135 16.72 21.72 20.84
C PHE A 135 16.72 21.55 22.36
N GLU A 136 15.89 22.33 23.07
CA GLU A 136 15.65 22.17 24.51
C GLU A 136 15.08 20.79 24.86
N ALA A 137 14.14 20.27 24.05
CA ALA A 137 13.59 18.93 24.24
C ALA A 137 14.66 17.84 24.06
N PHE A 138 15.55 17.98 23.08
CA PHE A 138 16.68 17.06 22.88
C PHE A 138 17.70 17.14 24.01
N ASP A 139 18.03 18.33 24.48
CA ASP A 139 18.94 18.56 25.60
C ASP A 139 18.39 17.92 26.88
N LYS A 140 17.12 18.19 27.18
CA LYS A 140 16.40 17.55 28.30
C LYS A 140 16.41 16.03 28.19
N ALA A 141 16.29 15.49 26.98
CA ALA A 141 16.34 14.05 26.71
C ALA A 141 17.77 13.44 26.71
N GLY A 142 18.82 14.24 26.86
CA GLY A 142 20.20 13.77 26.75
C GLY A 142 20.59 13.32 25.34
N LEU A 143 19.87 13.77 24.32
CA LEU A 143 20.03 13.36 22.92
C LEU A 143 20.79 14.39 22.09
N LEU A 144 21.28 15.46 22.73
CA LEU A 144 21.83 16.60 22.00
C LEU A 144 23.02 16.19 21.12
N GLU A 145 23.94 15.39 21.63
CA GLU A 145 25.10 14.90 20.85
C GLU A 145 24.68 14.05 19.65
N ASN A 146 23.64 13.21 19.79
CA ASN A 146 23.09 12.44 18.68
C ASN A 146 22.55 13.34 17.57
N VAL A 147 21.96 14.48 17.93
CA VAL A 147 21.40 15.45 16.99
C VAL A 147 22.50 16.25 16.30
N LYS A 148 23.50 16.73 17.05
CA LYS A 148 24.66 17.45 16.50
C LYS A 148 25.39 16.63 15.44
N HIS A 149 25.57 15.34 15.71
CA HIS A 149 26.30 14.41 14.84
C HIS A 149 25.38 13.55 13.97
N SER A 150 24.12 13.94 13.79
CA SER A 150 23.12 13.16 13.06
C SER A 150 23.44 12.95 11.57
N ASN A 151 24.33 13.78 11.02
CA ASN A 151 24.85 13.66 9.66
C ASN A 151 26.26 13.04 9.59
N ASP A 152 26.93 12.82 10.71
CA ASP A 152 28.32 12.30 10.76
C ASP A 152 28.38 10.78 10.88
N LEU A 153 27.22 10.14 11.05
CA LEU A 153 27.08 8.70 11.07
C LEU A 153 27.36 8.14 9.66
N ASP A 154 28.54 7.52 9.48
CA ASP A 154 29.04 6.93 8.21
C ASP A 154 27.92 6.34 7.33
N LYS A 155 27.44 5.15 7.68
CA LYS A 155 26.34 4.46 6.98
C LYS A 155 25.04 4.44 7.75
N ARG A 156 24.95 5.05 8.94
CA ARG A 156 23.79 4.90 9.83
C ARG A 156 22.93 6.16 9.84
N ARG A 157 21.62 6.02 10.05
CA ARG A 157 20.68 7.14 10.07
C ARG A 157 19.57 6.96 11.09
N PHE A 158 19.30 7.99 11.89
CA PHE A 158 18.09 8.03 12.71
C PHE A 158 16.86 8.19 11.81
N VAL A 159 15.86 7.33 12.02
CA VAL A 159 14.67 7.25 11.17
C VAL A 159 13.40 7.32 12.01
N PRO A 160 12.43 8.18 11.65
CA PRO A 160 11.16 8.28 12.38
C PRO A 160 10.22 7.08 12.21
N ARG A 161 10.28 6.35 11.09
CA ARG A 161 9.40 5.21 10.76
C ARG A 161 7.91 5.57 10.75
N VAL A 162 7.54 6.68 10.12
CA VAL A 162 6.17 7.21 10.09
C VAL A 162 5.26 6.47 9.10
N LEU A 163 5.79 5.79 8.08
CA LEU A 163 4.96 4.96 7.20
C LEU A 163 4.45 3.69 7.90
N PHE A 164 3.35 3.14 7.39
CA PHE A 164 2.66 1.97 7.96
C PHE A 164 3.58 0.77 8.24
N ASP A 165 4.57 0.54 7.40
CA ASP A 165 5.54 -0.56 7.51
C ASP A 165 6.96 -0.07 7.89
N GLY A 166 7.12 1.23 8.12
CA GLY A 166 8.41 1.86 8.40
C GLY A 166 9.37 1.88 7.20
N ALA A 167 8.85 1.82 5.96
CA ALA A 167 9.62 1.90 4.72
C ALA A 167 10.05 3.33 4.32
N ASP A 168 9.81 4.33 5.17
CA ASP A 168 10.44 5.65 5.11
C ASP A 168 11.80 5.69 5.80
N SER A 169 12.49 4.56 5.81
CA SER A 169 13.75 4.35 6.50
C SER A 169 14.98 4.92 5.79
N ILE A 170 14.87 6.10 5.19
CA ILE A 170 16.00 6.84 4.61
C ILE A 170 16.40 8.07 5.45
N GLY A 171 15.60 8.39 6.48
CA GLY A 171 15.71 9.63 7.24
C GLY A 171 14.55 10.57 6.90
N ALA A 172 14.24 11.50 7.81
CA ALA A 172 13.06 12.36 7.69
C ALA A 172 13.10 13.24 6.43
N TRP A 173 14.28 13.75 6.08
CA TRP A 173 14.43 14.58 4.88
C TRP A 173 14.08 13.79 3.62
N GLY A 174 14.69 12.61 3.43
CA GLY A 174 14.44 11.76 2.26
C GLY A 174 12.98 11.26 2.20
N ALA A 175 12.40 10.95 3.36
CA ALA A 175 11.00 10.57 3.49
C ALA A 175 10.05 11.69 3.04
N LEU A 176 10.29 12.93 3.48
CA LEU A 176 9.51 14.11 3.08
C LEU A 176 9.68 14.44 1.59
N ALA A 177 10.91 14.36 1.07
CA ALA A 177 11.19 14.58 -0.34
C ALA A 177 10.45 13.58 -1.26
N ARG A 178 10.39 12.31 -0.84
CA ARG A 178 9.68 11.25 -1.58
C ARG A 178 8.19 11.55 -1.76
N VAL A 179 7.54 12.25 -0.82
CA VAL A 179 6.10 12.59 -0.91
C VAL A 179 5.76 13.28 -2.23
N PHE A 180 6.60 14.19 -2.70
CA PHE A 180 6.40 14.88 -3.97
C PHE A 180 6.47 13.94 -5.17
N LEU A 181 7.36 12.94 -5.13
CA LEU A 181 7.46 11.93 -6.18
C LEU A 181 6.20 11.06 -6.22
N ASN A 182 5.70 10.64 -5.05
CA ASN A 182 4.46 9.85 -4.94
C ASN A 182 3.24 10.57 -5.53
N ILE A 183 3.19 11.90 -5.46
CA ILE A 183 2.10 12.71 -6.03
C ILE A 183 2.39 13.20 -7.46
N GLY A 184 3.41 12.64 -8.13
CA GLY A 184 3.63 12.81 -9.56
C GLY A 184 4.73 13.81 -9.95
N CYS A 185 5.51 14.33 -9.01
CA CYS A 185 6.74 15.06 -9.35
C CYS A 185 7.64 14.17 -10.21
N PHE A 186 8.14 14.72 -11.33
CA PHE A 186 8.90 13.98 -12.34
C PHE A 186 8.12 12.82 -13.01
N GLY A 187 6.85 13.05 -13.33
CA GLY A 187 5.94 12.07 -13.96
C GLY A 187 6.44 11.42 -15.26
N ASN A 188 7.32 12.07 -16.02
CA ASN A 188 7.97 11.49 -17.19
C ASN A 188 8.85 10.27 -16.85
N GLN A 189 9.49 10.27 -15.67
CA GLN A 189 10.25 9.12 -15.18
C GLN A 189 9.33 7.97 -14.80
N TRP A 190 8.17 8.26 -14.19
CA TRP A 190 7.16 7.25 -13.84
C TRP A 190 6.71 6.44 -15.06
N ILE A 191 6.32 7.12 -16.14
CA ILE A 191 5.86 6.46 -17.38
C ILE A 191 7.00 5.78 -18.17
N ARG A 192 8.27 6.16 -17.92
CA ARG A 192 9.44 5.47 -18.48
C ARG A 192 9.73 4.16 -17.76
N LEU A 193 9.58 4.16 -16.44
CA LEU A 193 9.93 3.03 -15.59
C LEU A 193 8.81 1.98 -15.52
N HIS A 194 7.55 2.42 -15.53
CA HIS A 194 6.39 1.57 -15.25
C HIS A 194 5.32 1.65 -16.33
N THR A 195 4.54 0.57 -16.43
CA THR A 195 3.38 0.50 -17.32
C THR A 195 2.12 0.80 -16.50
N PRO A 196 1.37 1.87 -16.82
CA PRO A 196 0.12 2.16 -16.11
C PRO A 196 -0.88 1.00 -16.24
N LEU A 197 -1.59 0.70 -15.16
CA LEU A 197 -2.82 -0.11 -15.09
C LEU A 197 -2.70 -1.63 -15.41
N ILE A 198 -1.53 -2.16 -15.80
CA ILE A 198 -1.31 -3.61 -15.94
C ILE A 198 0.10 -3.99 -15.42
N GLY A 199 0.13 -4.74 -14.31
CA GLY A 199 1.29 -4.97 -13.44
C GLY A 199 2.24 -6.13 -13.79
N PHE A 200 2.21 -6.68 -14.99
CA PHE A 200 3.06 -7.84 -15.35
C PHE A 200 4.50 -7.47 -15.75
N SER A 201 4.86 -6.19 -15.77
CA SER A 201 6.25 -5.76 -15.96
C SER A 201 6.94 -5.69 -14.60
N PRO A 202 8.15 -6.27 -14.44
CA PRO A 202 8.92 -6.09 -13.21
C PRO A 202 9.13 -4.60 -12.91
N GLN A 203 9.03 -4.25 -11.63
CA GLN A 203 9.33 -2.90 -11.17
C GLN A 203 10.77 -2.52 -11.50
N LYS A 204 11.01 -1.21 -11.60
CA LYS A 204 12.32 -0.62 -11.73
C LYS A 204 12.50 0.46 -10.67
N PRO A 205 13.72 0.66 -10.15
CA PRO A 205 13.97 1.64 -9.11
C PRO A 205 13.85 3.06 -9.66
N PHE A 206 13.19 3.91 -8.88
CA PHE A 206 13.16 5.36 -9.08
C PHE A 206 14.41 5.95 -8.44
N ARG A 207 15.53 5.90 -9.18
CA ARG A 207 16.87 6.13 -8.60
C ARG A 207 17.11 7.58 -8.19
N LEU A 208 17.76 7.79 -7.05
CA LEU A 208 18.18 9.11 -6.58
C LEU A 208 19.17 9.77 -7.56
N LYS A 209 20.11 9.00 -8.12
CA LYS A 209 21.00 9.50 -9.16
C LYS A 209 20.25 10.06 -10.39
N ASP A 210 19.25 9.35 -10.89
CA ASP A 210 18.44 9.82 -12.03
C ASP A 210 17.72 11.14 -11.70
N LEU A 211 17.33 11.33 -10.44
CA LEU A 211 16.69 12.58 -9.99
C LEU A 211 17.66 13.75 -10.00
N VAL A 212 18.83 13.56 -9.42
CA VAL A 212 19.88 14.59 -9.33
C VAL A 212 20.38 14.97 -10.73
N ASP A 213 20.62 13.99 -11.59
CA ASP A 213 21.23 14.23 -12.90
C ASP A 213 20.24 14.80 -13.93
N HIS A 214 18.93 14.54 -13.79
CA HIS A 214 17.97 14.73 -14.90
C HIS A 214 16.64 15.41 -14.55
N SER A 215 16.37 15.76 -13.29
CA SER A 215 15.07 16.30 -12.88
C SER A 215 15.15 17.72 -12.31
N THR A 216 14.73 18.70 -13.11
CA THR A 216 14.54 20.08 -12.62
C THR A 216 13.41 20.16 -11.58
N ASN A 217 12.41 19.29 -11.68
CA ASN A 217 11.34 19.18 -10.69
C ASN A 217 11.88 18.67 -9.34
N TRP A 218 12.88 17.78 -9.36
CA TRP A 218 13.55 17.32 -8.14
C TRP A 218 14.26 18.47 -7.46
N ALA A 219 15.05 19.28 -8.17
CA ALA A 219 15.70 20.47 -7.61
C ALA A 219 14.70 21.38 -6.87
N ALA A 220 13.55 21.66 -7.48
CA ALA A 220 12.47 22.42 -6.85
C ALA A 220 11.82 21.69 -5.65
N THR A 221 11.72 20.36 -5.68
CA THR A 221 11.27 19.57 -4.53
C THR A 221 12.21 19.73 -3.34
N GLN A 222 13.53 19.71 -3.56
CA GLN A 222 14.51 19.81 -2.48
C GLN A 222 14.31 21.12 -1.68
N GLU A 223 14.08 22.24 -2.34
CA GLU A 223 13.79 23.54 -1.70
C GLU A 223 12.54 23.54 -0.80
N ARG A 224 11.58 22.64 -1.08
CA ARG A 224 10.31 22.55 -0.33
C ARG A 224 10.41 21.69 0.92
N VAL A 225 11.47 20.89 1.08
CA VAL A 225 11.56 19.89 2.15
C VAL A 225 11.65 20.53 3.53
N ALA A 226 12.52 21.52 3.72
CA ALA A 226 12.66 22.21 5.01
C ALA A 226 11.37 22.98 5.41
N PRO A 227 10.74 23.79 4.53
CA PRO A 227 9.43 24.38 4.80
C PRO A 227 8.35 23.34 5.12
N LEU A 228 8.34 22.20 4.44
CA LEU A 228 7.37 21.13 4.69
C LEU A 228 7.60 20.46 6.07
N ARG A 229 8.87 20.21 6.45
CA ARG A 229 9.23 19.73 7.80
C ARG A 229 8.71 20.71 8.84
N ASP A 230 9.01 21.99 8.71
CA ASP A 230 8.65 23.02 9.69
C ASP A 230 7.14 23.22 9.77
N TYR A 231 6.45 23.12 8.62
CA TYR A 231 5.00 23.04 8.56
C TYR A 231 4.49 21.88 9.42
N PHE A 232 4.95 20.65 9.21
CA PHE A 232 4.49 19.52 10.02
C PHE A 232 4.88 19.63 11.50
N LEU A 233 6.05 20.16 11.84
CA LEU A 233 6.43 20.39 13.25
C LEU A 233 5.48 21.36 13.95
N LYS A 234 4.84 22.28 13.21
CA LYS A 234 3.89 23.26 13.73
C LYS A 234 2.43 22.79 13.69
N VAL A 235 2.02 22.14 12.62
CA VAL A 235 0.60 21.94 12.32
C VAL A 235 0.04 20.62 12.79
N THR A 236 0.79 19.76 13.49
CA THR A 236 0.32 18.45 13.94
C THR A 236 -0.12 18.37 15.41
N PRO A 237 -0.75 19.38 16.06
CA PRO A 237 -1.15 19.22 17.45
C PRO A 237 -2.31 18.23 17.57
N PRO A 238 -2.52 17.65 18.77
CA PRO A 238 -3.68 16.84 19.08
C PRO A 238 -4.99 17.62 18.89
N MET A 239 -6.07 16.91 18.63
CA MET A 239 -7.44 17.40 18.48
C MET A 239 -8.34 16.78 19.56
N PRO A 240 -8.17 17.15 20.85
CA PRO A 240 -8.98 16.60 21.93
C PRO A 240 -10.44 16.99 21.75
N LEU A 241 -11.39 16.08 22.04
CA LEU A 241 -12.81 16.35 21.82
C LEU A 241 -13.30 17.59 22.60
N LEU A 242 -12.76 17.79 23.81
CA LEU A 242 -13.14 18.94 24.65
C LEU A 242 -12.59 20.29 24.15
N ALA A 243 -11.73 20.31 23.12
CA ALA A 243 -11.38 21.54 22.40
C ALA A 243 -12.33 21.82 21.22
N ALA A 244 -13.22 20.89 20.86
CA ALA A 244 -14.16 21.10 19.77
C ALA A 244 -15.26 22.12 20.15
N LYS A 245 -15.83 22.78 19.14
CA LYS A 245 -16.96 23.68 19.32
C LYS A 245 -18.15 22.94 19.95
N GLY A 246 -18.72 23.47 21.02
CA GLY A 246 -19.80 22.82 21.78
C GLY A 246 -19.32 21.78 22.80
N ALA A 247 -18.02 21.75 23.12
CA ALA A 247 -17.41 20.78 24.05
C ALA A 247 -18.09 20.69 25.43
N LEU A 248 -18.57 21.80 26.00
CA LEU A 248 -19.23 21.80 27.31
C LEU A 248 -20.50 20.93 27.31
N GLU A 249 -21.27 20.96 26.22
CA GLU A 249 -22.44 20.10 26.05
C GLU A 249 -22.03 18.63 25.89
N LYS A 250 -20.80 18.38 25.42
CA LYS A 250 -20.27 17.03 25.21
C LYS A 250 -19.77 16.36 26.48
N ALA A 251 -19.47 17.12 27.53
CA ALA A 251 -18.89 16.63 28.79
C ALA A 251 -19.90 16.00 29.78
N GLN A 252 -21.17 15.89 29.39
CA GLN A 252 -22.21 15.19 30.17
C GLN A 252 -22.52 13.82 29.58
N PRO A 253 -22.79 12.78 30.39
CA PRO A 253 -23.17 11.46 29.87
C PRO A 253 -24.36 11.56 28.92
N GLY A 254 -24.26 10.92 27.76
CA GLY A 254 -25.36 10.87 26.80
C GLY A 254 -26.36 9.76 27.14
N GLU A 255 -27.62 9.95 26.73
CA GLU A 255 -28.65 8.90 26.77
C GLU A 255 -28.23 7.68 25.92
N GLU A 256 -28.79 6.49 26.21
CA GLU A 256 -28.42 5.25 25.53
C GLU A 256 -28.52 5.32 23.98
N GLY A 257 -27.84 4.40 23.29
CA GLY A 257 -27.77 4.38 21.83
C GLY A 257 -26.83 5.45 21.26
N SER A 258 -27.30 6.24 20.29
CA SER A 258 -26.47 7.24 19.60
C SER A 258 -26.18 8.49 20.45
N GLY A 259 -26.98 8.74 21.50
CA GLY A 259 -26.77 9.86 22.42
C GLY A 259 -25.43 9.74 23.16
N ARG A 260 -25.13 8.56 23.69
CA ARG A 260 -23.87 8.24 24.39
C ARG A 260 -22.66 8.42 23.48
N ALA A 261 -22.72 7.98 22.23
CA ALA A 261 -21.60 8.12 21.29
C ALA A 261 -21.16 9.58 21.15
N LYS A 262 -22.10 10.53 21.16
CA LYS A 262 -21.89 11.97 20.94
C LYS A 262 -21.29 12.72 22.13
N ARG A 263 -21.07 12.03 23.25
CA ARG A 263 -20.68 12.60 24.54
C ARG A 263 -19.46 11.89 25.12
N ILE A 264 -18.87 12.49 26.15
CA ILE A 264 -17.80 11.91 26.96
C ILE A 264 -18.21 11.82 28.43
N ASP A 265 -18.00 10.65 29.04
CA ASP A 265 -18.16 10.47 30.49
C ASP A 265 -16.82 10.67 31.20
N VAL A 266 -16.63 11.87 31.76
CA VAL A 266 -15.40 12.24 32.47
C VAL A 266 -15.17 11.42 33.75
N GLY A 267 -16.22 10.83 34.34
CA GLY A 267 -16.11 9.96 35.51
C GLY A 267 -15.36 8.66 35.22
N GLN A 268 -15.34 8.23 33.96
CA GLN A 268 -14.71 6.98 33.53
C GLN A 268 -13.22 7.13 33.23
N LEU A 269 -12.68 8.36 33.18
CA LEU A 269 -11.31 8.59 32.71
C LEU A 269 -10.25 7.93 33.59
N LYS A 270 -10.42 7.94 34.91
CA LYS A 270 -9.48 7.25 35.83
C LYS A 270 -9.43 5.75 35.56
N ARG A 271 -10.60 5.13 35.35
CA ARG A 271 -10.69 3.71 34.99
C ARG A 271 -10.07 3.46 33.61
N GLY A 272 -10.38 4.31 32.63
CA GLY A 272 -9.82 4.23 31.28
C GLY A 272 -8.29 4.31 31.27
N ARG A 273 -7.69 5.21 32.08
CA ARG A 273 -6.23 5.32 32.20
C ARG A 273 -5.60 4.05 32.75
N LYS A 274 -6.20 3.48 33.80
CA LYS A 274 -5.78 2.18 34.35
C LYS A 274 -5.89 1.06 33.30
N VAL A 275 -6.96 1.03 32.52
CA VAL A 275 -7.14 0.05 31.44
C VAL A 275 -6.07 0.23 30.37
N PHE A 276 -5.79 1.46 29.94
CA PHE A 276 -4.75 1.77 28.97
C PHE A 276 -3.36 1.34 29.46
N ALA A 277 -3.00 1.66 30.71
CA ALA A 277 -1.74 1.25 31.34
C ALA A 277 -1.57 -0.28 31.36
N ASN A 278 -2.65 -1.02 31.62
CA ASN A 278 -2.58 -2.47 31.77
C ASN A 278 -2.73 -3.26 30.46
N ASN A 279 -3.13 -2.63 29.35
CA ASN A 279 -3.50 -3.36 28.13
C ASN A 279 -2.95 -2.76 26.82
N CYS A 280 -2.62 -1.46 26.80
CA CYS A 280 -2.36 -0.73 25.55
C CYS A 280 -1.00 -0.02 25.53
N ILE A 281 -0.50 0.40 26.69
CA ILE A 281 0.66 1.29 26.82
C ILE A 281 1.93 0.74 26.13
N VAL A 282 2.13 -0.57 26.08
CA VAL A 282 3.33 -1.16 25.47
C VAL A 282 3.44 -0.81 23.98
N CYS A 283 2.34 -0.93 23.23
CA CYS A 283 2.34 -0.65 21.78
C CYS A 283 2.00 0.81 21.47
N HIS A 284 1.18 1.44 22.32
CA HIS A 284 0.59 2.75 22.08
C HIS A 284 1.13 3.84 23.01
N SER A 285 2.40 3.76 23.44
CA SER A 285 3.06 4.84 24.17
C SER A 285 4.46 5.07 23.65
N SER A 286 4.75 6.30 23.25
CA SER A 286 6.10 6.71 22.89
C SER A 286 7.01 6.85 24.11
N ILE A 287 6.40 6.98 25.29
CA ILE A 287 7.06 6.99 26.59
C ILE A 287 7.07 5.56 27.14
N GLN A 288 8.25 5.03 27.40
CA GLN A 288 8.54 3.69 27.92
C GLN A 288 9.64 3.84 28.98
N PRO A 289 9.80 2.91 29.95
CA PRO A 289 10.77 3.12 31.02
C PRO A 289 12.19 3.35 30.50
N GLU A 290 12.61 2.70 29.41
CA GLU A 290 13.94 2.88 28.84
C GLU A 290 14.22 4.30 28.29
N ASN A 291 13.18 5.12 28.09
CA ASN A 291 13.25 6.47 27.55
C ASN A 291 12.55 7.53 28.42
N ASP A 292 11.96 7.12 29.54
CA ASP A 292 11.35 8.00 30.53
C ASP A 292 12.41 8.43 31.54
N LEU A 293 12.75 9.73 31.54
CA LEU A 293 13.75 10.30 32.44
C LEU A 293 13.34 10.26 33.91
N THR A 294 12.05 10.04 34.18
CA THR A 294 11.49 9.89 35.53
C THR A 294 11.37 8.44 35.97
N ALA A 295 11.59 7.49 35.06
CA ALA A 295 11.54 6.08 35.37
C ALA A 295 12.69 5.65 36.27
N ASP A 296 12.44 4.59 37.03
CA ASP A 296 13.44 3.91 37.82
C ASP A 296 14.60 3.44 36.91
N LYS A 297 15.84 3.76 37.30
CA LYS A 297 17.03 3.44 36.51
C LYS A 297 17.27 1.93 36.40
N ASP A 298 16.88 1.16 37.41
CA ASP A 298 17.02 -0.30 37.41
C ASP A 298 15.99 -0.93 36.47
N LEU A 299 14.74 -0.45 36.49
CA LEU A 299 13.72 -0.88 35.51
C LEU A 299 14.16 -0.56 34.08
N SER A 300 14.72 0.63 33.88
CA SER A 300 15.23 1.07 32.58
C SER A 300 16.40 0.20 32.09
N ALA A 301 17.34 -0.13 32.99
CA ALA A 301 18.49 -0.98 32.69
C ALA A 301 18.05 -2.43 32.42
N HIS A 302 17.13 -2.96 33.23
CA HIS A 302 16.56 -4.29 33.06
C HIS A 302 15.91 -4.46 31.69
N ARG A 303 15.10 -3.47 31.26
CA ARG A 303 14.48 -3.49 29.94
C ARG A 303 15.51 -3.47 28.82
N LYS A 304 16.51 -2.59 28.89
CA LYS A 304 17.58 -2.53 27.89
C LYS A 304 18.33 -3.87 27.76
N GLN A 305 18.59 -4.55 28.88
CA GLN A 305 19.22 -5.86 28.88
C GLN A 305 18.33 -6.93 28.23
N LEU A 306 17.05 -7.02 28.60
CA LEU A 306 16.11 -7.98 28.02
C LEU A 306 15.99 -7.82 26.50
N LEU A 307 15.90 -6.58 26.01
CA LEU A 307 15.85 -6.30 24.58
C LEU A 307 17.11 -6.79 23.85
N ALA A 308 18.29 -6.57 24.47
CA ALA A 308 19.55 -7.03 23.91
C ALA A 308 19.63 -8.57 23.88
N ASP A 309 19.15 -9.24 24.94
CA ASP A 309 19.15 -10.69 25.04
C ASP A 309 18.21 -11.32 24.00
N TRP A 310 17.02 -10.74 23.79
CA TRP A 310 16.07 -11.19 22.76
C TRP A 310 16.64 -11.00 21.35
N ALA A 311 17.20 -9.83 21.07
CA ALA A 311 17.86 -9.57 19.80
C ALA A 311 19.00 -10.58 19.54
N ALA A 312 19.79 -10.92 20.57
CA ALA A 312 20.84 -11.93 20.47
C ALA A 312 20.29 -13.35 20.25
N ALA A 313 19.10 -13.66 20.79
CA ALA A 313 18.39 -14.92 20.55
C ALA A 313 17.71 -14.98 19.17
N GLY A 314 17.83 -13.94 18.34
CA GLY A 314 17.15 -13.84 17.06
C GLY A 314 15.65 -13.52 17.17
N GLU A 315 15.18 -13.17 18.38
CA GLU A 315 13.86 -12.60 18.58
C GLU A 315 13.92 -11.11 18.25
N PHE A 316 13.26 -10.73 17.16
CA PHE A 316 13.29 -9.36 16.66
C PHE A 316 12.16 -8.49 17.21
N TRP A 317 11.39 -9.02 18.17
CA TRP A 317 10.30 -8.29 18.81
C TRP A 317 10.83 -7.46 19.96
N ASP A 318 11.24 -6.23 19.64
CA ASP A 318 11.62 -5.24 20.64
C ASP A 318 10.49 -4.99 21.67
N HIS A 319 9.21 -5.33 21.38
CA HIS A 319 8.06 -4.94 22.21
C HIS A 319 6.97 -6.01 22.29
N ASP A 320 7.27 -7.25 22.67
CA ASP A 320 6.22 -8.27 22.91
C ASP A 320 5.28 -7.80 24.04
N PRO A 321 4.05 -7.35 23.72
CA PRO A 321 3.13 -6.80 24.71
C PRO A 321 2.76 -7.84 25.77
N GLY A 322 2.69 -9.12 25.43
CA GLY A 322 2.33 -10.17 26.36
C GLY A 322 3.34 -10.30 27.49
N ARG A 323 4.64 -10.21 27.17
CA ARG A 323 5.74 -10.29 28.16
C ARG A 323 5.77 -9.06 29.05
N TRP A 324 5.66 -7.87 28.46
CA TRP A 324 5.74 -6.62 29.22
C TRP A 324 4.55 -6.40 30.14
N LEU A 325 3.35 -6.76 29.68
CA LEU A 325 2.14 -6.71 30.51
C LEU A 325 2.12 -7.81 31.58
N GLN A 326 3.08 -8.73 31.62
CA GLN A 326 3.22 -9.70 32.72
C GLN A 326 4.19 -9.24 33.81
N ASP A 327 5.06 -8.26 33.54
CA ASP A 327 6.02 -7.70 34.50
C ASP A 327 5.33 -6.73 35.48
N ASP A 328 5.38 -7.05 36.78
CA ASP A 328 4.75 -6.26 37.84
C ASP A 328 5.42 -4.88 38.06
N ALA A 329 6.74 -4.79 37.89
CA ALA A 329 7.45 -3.52 38.01
C ALA A 329 7.07 -2.60 36.84
N TYR A 330 6.96 -3.17 35.64
CA TYR A 330 6.47 -2.45 34.46
C TYR A 330 5.03 -1.95 34.65
N LYS A 331 4.12 -2.82 35.09
CA LYS A 331 2.71 -2.44 35.38
C LYS A 331 2.63 -1.30 36.38
N LYS A 332 3.38 -1.37 37.48
CA LYS A 332 3.38 -0.34 38.52
C LYS A 332 3.86 1.01 37.97
N TRP A 333 4.92 1.00 37.15
CA TRP A 333 5.36 2.21 36.44
C TRP A 333 4.27 2.72 35.49
N ALA A 334 3.68 1.85 34.68
CA ALA A 334 2.68 2.22 33.69
C ALA A 334 1.45 2.88 34.34
N GLU A 335 0.95 2.32 35.44
CA GLU A 335 -0.17 2.90 36.19
C GLU A 335 0.18 4.26 36.81
N ALA A 336 1.43 4.47 37.25
CA ALA A 336 1.86 5.77 37.77
C ALA A 336 2.03 6.81 36.66
N ALA A 337 2.63 6.41 35.52
CA ALA A 337 2.95 7.31 34.42
C ALA A 337 1.67 7.96 33.84
N VAL A 338 0.61 7.17 33.63
CA VAL A 338 -0.64 7.66 33.02
C VAL A 338 -1.40 8.66 33.90
N GLU A 339 -1.14 8.74 35.20
CA GLU A 339 -1.81 9.69 36.08
C GLU A 339 -1.21 11.11 35.99
N THR A 340 -0.11 11.29 35.26
CA THR A 340 0.52 12.60 35.06
C THR A 340 -0.02 13.30 33.80
N PRO A 341 -0.39 14.59 33.85
CA PRO A 341 -0.76 15.35 32.65
C PRO A 341 0.35 15.38 31.59
N GLU A 342 1.61 15.42 32.02
CA GLU A 342 2.79 15.47 31.16
C GLU A 342 2.91 14.22 30.28
N PHE A 343 2.49 13.05 30.79
CA PHE A 343 2.45 11.82 29.99
C PHE A 343 1.57 12.02 28.77
N TRP A 344 0.36 12.57 28.90
CA TRP A 344 -0.56 12.73 27.77
C TRP A 344 -0.16 13.87 26.83
N GLN A 345 0.49 14.92 27.34
CA GLN A 345 0.93 16.07 26.54
C GLN A 345 2.18 15.76 25.69
N ASN A 346 3.08 14.92 26.20
CA ASN A 346 4.38 14.63 25.56
C ASN A 346 4.43 13.27 24.86
N ASN A 347 3.30 12.60 24.70
CA ASN A 347 3.21 11.28 24.10
C ASN A 347 2.43 11.32 22.79
N PHE A 348 2.95 10.66 21.76
CA PHE A 348 2.25 10.54 20.48
C PHE A 348 1.46 9.23 20.35
N LEU A 349 1.29 8.51 21.47
CA LEU A 349 0.45 7.33 21.66
C LEU A 349 0.64 6.24 20.60
N SER A 350 1.90 6.05 20.21
CA SER A 350 2.42 4.97 19.37
C SER A 350 3.88 4.78 19.78
N THR A 351 4.42 3.58 19.55
CA THR A 351 5.86 3.39 19.64
C THR A 351 6.58 3.61 18.30
N ASP A 352 5.86 3.56 17.18
CA ASP A 352 6.36 3.53 15.80
C ASP A 352 7.40 2.39 15.54
N TYR A 353 7.43 1.37 16.41
CA TYR A 353 8.21 0.16 16.17
C TYR A 353 7.56 -0.73 15.12
N ARG A 354 8.36 -1.60 14.50
CA ARG A 354 7.88 -2.58 13.52
C ARG A 354 7.40 -3.83 14.27
N ILE A 355 6.12 -4.11 14.12
CA ILE A 355 5.36 -5.15 14.81
C ILE A 355 4.91 -6.15 13.74
N PRO A 356 5.42 -7.40 13.76
CA PRO A 356 4.98 -8.48 12.89
C PRO A 356 3.47 -8.65 12.80
N ILE A 357 3.01 -8.84 11.57
CA ILE A 357 1.60 -9.02 11.24
C ILE A 357 1.00 -10.28 11.86
N THR A 358 1.83 -11.28 12.19
CA THR A 358 1.41 -12.48 12.94
C THR A 358 0.93 -12.19 14.35
N VAL A 359 1.25 -11.01 14.89
CA VAL A 359 0.76 -10.54 16.19
C VAL A 359 -0.27 -9.43 16.03
N VAL A 360 -0.09 -8.53 15.05
CA VAL A 360 -1.11 -7.51 14.76
C VAL A 360 -2.42 -8.18 14.34
N GLY A 361 -2.39 -9.21 13.48
CA GLY A 361 -3.58 -9.97 13.11
C GLY A 361 -4.67 -9.13 12.43
N THR A 362 -4.28 -8.08 11.72
CA THR A 362 -5.14 -7.35 10.78
C THR A 362 -4.83 -7.82 9.37
N ASN A 363 -5.60 -7.35 8.38
CA ASN A 363 -5.32 -7.68 6.98
C ASN A 363 -3.85 -7.38 6.60
N PRO A 364 -3.09 -8.35 6.07
CA PRO A 364 -1.66 -8.25 5.86
C PRO A 364 -1.27 -7.57 4.54
N ALA A 365 -2.22 -7.14 3.69
CA ALA A 365 -1.93 -6.66 2.34
C ALA A 365 -0.88 -5.52 2.33
N ARG A 366 -0.98 -4.56 3.25
CA ARG A 366 0.03 -3.50 3.37
C ARG A 366 1.38 -4.01 3.87
N ALA A 367 1.40 -4.97 4.80
CA ALA A 367 2.62 -5.56 5.31
C ALA A 367 3.37 -6.36 4.23
N MET A 368 2.66 -6.86 3.19
CA MET A 368 3.25 -7.60 2.06
C MET A 368 3.80 -6.70 0.95
N ALA A 369 3.71 -5.37 1.08
CA ALA A 369 4.18 -4.44 0.08
C ALA A 369 5.68 -4.62 -0.20
N THR A 370 6.05 -4.61 -1.48
CA THR A 370 7.45 -4.87 -1.91
C THR A 370 8.12 -3.65 -2.51
N ASN A 371 7.45 -2.50 -2.61
CA ASN A 371 8.01 -1.33 -3.30
C ASN A 371 9.34 -0.83 -2.72
N GLY A 372 9.57 -1.06 -1.42
CA GLY A 372 10.80 -0.67 -0.72
C GLY A 372 11.97 -1.64 -0.87
N LEU A 373 11.82 -2.73 -1.62
CA LEU A 373 12.86 -3.74 -1.74
C LEU A 373 13.88 -3.42 -2.84
N ASP A 374 14.92 -4.26 -2.93
CA ASP A 374 15.96 -4.09 -3.92
C ASP A 374 15.46 -4.31 -5.35
N GLY A 375 15.85 -3.40 -6.24
CA GLY A 375 15.37 -3.37 -7.63
C GLY A 375 13.92 -2.88 -7.80
N HIS A 376 13.22 -2.58 -6.72
CA HIS A 376 11.85 -2.08 -6.75
C HIS A 376 11.82 -0.55 -6.68
N MET A 377 10.64 0.04 -6.90
CA MET A 377 10.48 1.48 -7.12
C MET A 377 11.18 2.37 -6.07
N TRP A 378 11.06 2.04 -4.79
CA TRP A 378 11.60 2.83 -3.68
C TRP A 378 12.90 2.26 -3.10
N SER A 379 13.67 1.51 -3.90
CA SER A 379 14.92 0.90 -3.47
C SER A 379 15.91 1.93 -2.91
N ASP A 380 16.02 3.11 -3.51
CA ASP A 380 16.93 4.17 -3.06
C ASP A 380 16.33 5.02 -1.91
N PHE A 381 15.11 4.75 -1.47
CA PHE A 381 14.38 5.50 -0.43
C PHE A 381 14.11 4.69 0.84
N THR A 382 14.86 3.60 1.03
CA THR A 382 14.71 2.62 2.11
C THR A 382 16.07 2.13 2.57
N SER A 383 16.22 1.91 3.88
CA SER A 383 17.45 1.40 4.49
C SER A 383 17.76 -0.05 4.08
N LEU A 384 19.04 -0.41 4.21
CA LEU A 384 19.47 -1.80 4.21
C LEU A 384 18.86 -2.56 5.39
N SER A 385 18.79 -1.95 6.57
CA SER A 385 18.18 -2.56 7.77
C SER A 385 16.72 -2.98 7.54
N TYR A 386 15.91 -2.17 6.87
CA TYR A 386 14.53 -2.53 6.49
C TYR A 386 14.52 -3.73 5.55
N LYS A 387 15.39 -3.77 4.55
CA LYS A 387 15.45 -4.86 3.56
C LYS A 387 16.02 -6.18 4.12
N GLN A 388 16.53 -6.15 5.34
CA GLN A 388 17.08 -7.30 6.05
C GLN A 388 16.22 -7.72 7.24
N LEU A 389 15.01 -7.15 7.39
CA LEU A 389 14.09 -7.57 8.43
C LEU A 389 13.85 -9.08 8.34
N PRO A 390 13.80 -9.78 9.50
CA PRO A 390 13.67 -11.23 9.52
C PRO A 390 12.29 -11.66 9.02
N SER A 391 12.14 -12.97 8.81
CA SER A 391 10.83 -13.54 8.51
C SER A 391 9.89 -13.39 9.71
N VAL A 392 8.63 -13.08 9.42
CA VAL A 392 7.54 -13.06 10.41
C VAL A 392 6.89 -14.43 10.60
N GLY A 393 7.35 -15.45 9.88
CA GLY A 393 6.80 -16.79 9.88
C GLY A 393 5.46 -16.89 9.13
N SER A 394 4.68 -17.90 9.48
CA SER A 394 3.38 -18.17 8.86
C SER A 394 2.29 -17.22 9.38
N ILE A 395 1.59 -16.57 8.46
CA ILE A 395 0.48 -15.63 8.69
C ILE A 395 -0.83 -16.37 8.44
N LYS A 396 -1.78 -16.27 9.38
CA LYS A 396 -3.11 -16.85 9.25
C LYS A 396 -4.00 -16.00 8.35
N TYR A 397 -4.93 -16.63 7.65
CA TYR A 397 -5.97 -15.95 6.89
C TYR A 397 -7.16 -16.87 6.63
N PHE A 398 -8.34 -16.28 6.44
CA PHE A 398 -9.53 -17.00 6.02
C PHE A 398 -9.58 -17.19 4.50
N ASN A 399 -9.66 -18.45 4.04
CA ASN A 399 -9.84 -18.77 2.62
C ASN A 399 -11.32 -19.17 2.34
N PRO A 400 -12.15 -18.31 1.70
CA PRO A 400 -13.55 -18.58 1.42
C PRO A 400 -13.77 -19.69 0.36
N TYR A 401 -12.69 -20.14 -0.30
CA TYR A 401 -12.71 -21.19 -1.31
C TYR A 401 -12.23 -22.54 -0.80
N ALA A 402 -11.70 -22.62 0.42
CA ALA A 402 -11.30 -23.88 1.04
C ALA A 402 -12.51 -24.54 1.72
N GLY A 403 -12.63 -25.87 1.59
CA GLY A 403 -13.78 -26.62 2.11
C GLY A 403 -15.14 -26.11 1.59
N ASP A 404 -16.21 -26.53 2.26
CA ASP A 404 -17.59 -26.17 1.89
C ASP A 404 -17.98 -24.75 2.38
N HIS A 405 -17.38 -24.29 3.48
CA HIS A 405 -17.75 -23.04 4.16
C HIS A 405 -16.59 -22.05 4.32
N GLY A 406 -15.43 -22.32 3.72
CA GLY A 406 -14.21 -21.58 4.00
C GLY A 406 -13.43 -22.17 5.17
N GLU A 407 -12.10 -22.03 5.15
CA GLU A 407 -11.22 -22.54 6.19
C GLU A 407 -10.09 -21.55 6.50
N GLU A 408 -9.65 -21.53 7.76
CA GLU A 408 -8.44 -20.86 8.18
C GLU A 408 -7.21 -21.58 7.60
N GLN A 409 -6.37 -20.84 6.89
CA GLN A 409 -5.13 -21.32 6.30
C GLN A 409 -3.97 -20.44 6.74
N THR A 410 -2.76 -20.85 6.34
CA THR A 410 -1.57 -20.04 6.58
C THR A 410 -0.78 -19.83 5.31
N PHE A 411 -0.09 -18.70 5.23
CA PHE A 411 0.87 -18.41 4.16
C PHE A 411 2.10 -17.71 4.73
N THR A 412 3.21 -17.81 4.01
CA THR A 412 4.45 -17.09 4.31
C THR A 412 4.66 -16.03 3.23
N PRO A 413 5.20 -14.83 3.52
CA PRO A 413 5.43 -13.80 2.51
C PRO A 413 6.25 -14.34 1.31
N GLN A 414 5.76 -14.16 0.09
CA GLN A 414 6.43 -14.63 -1.12
C GLN A 414 6.96 -13.45 -1.95
N HIS A 415 8.28 -13.25 -1.94
CA HIS A 415 8.94 -12.19 -2.70
C HIS A 415 10.40 -12.54 -2.99
N LYS A 416 11.04 -11.80 -3.89
CA LYS A 416 12.49 -11.89 -4.10
C LYS A 416 13.23 -11.25 -2.92
N ALA A 417 13.81 -12.08 -2.07
CA ALA A 417 14.58 -11.65 -0.90
C ALA A 417 16.10 -11.69 -1.17
N PRO A 418 16.91 -10.95 -0.37
CA PRO A 418 18.36 -11.07 -0.39
C PRO A 418 18.85 -12.51 -0.19
N LYS A 419 20.02 -12.82 -0.74
CA LYS A 419 20.62 -14.15 -0.58
C LYS A 419 20.89 -14.44 0.90
N GLY A 420 20.39 -15.58 1.39
CA GLY A 420 20.55 -16.00 2.78
C GLY A 420 19.42 -15.55 3.71
N SER A 421 18.45 -14.79 3.22
CA SER A 421 17.22 -14.51 3.97
C SER A 421 16.43 -15.80 4.20
N PRO A 422 15.88 -16.02 5.42
CA PRO A 422 14.94 -17.11 5.65
C PRO A 422 13.68 -16.93 4.79
N GLU A 423 12.92 -18.01 4.58
CA GLU A 423 11.64 -17.95 3.86
C GLU A 423 10.71 -16.90 4.50
N GLY A 424 10.19 -15.98 3.69
CA GLY A 424 9.36 -14.87 4.16
C GLY A 424 10.10 -13.68 4.77
N GLY A 425 11.42 -13.77 4.95
CA GLY A 425 12.26 -12.65 5.42
C GLY A 425 12.74 -11.77 4.27
N GLY A 426 13.41 -10.67 4.59
CA GLY A 426 13.91 -9.71 3.60
C GLY A 426 13.09 -8.43 3.47
N GLY A 427 12.33 -8.05 4.50
CA GLY A 427 11.65 -6.74 4.59
C GLY A 427 10.16 -6.77 4.93
N PRO A 428 9.30 -7.42 4.12
CA PRO A 428 7.86 -7.45 4.34
C PRO A 428 7.46 -8.16 5.64
N GLY A 429 6.22 -7.92 6.09
CA GLY A 429 5.60 -8.63 7.22
C GLY A 429 5.30 -7.78 8.45
N PHE A 430 5.61 -6.48 8.42
CA PHE A 430 5.57 -5.63 9.60
C PHE A 430 4.60 -4.45 9.44
N TYR A 431 3.94 -4.08 10.53
CA TYR A 431 3.25 -2.80 10.69
C TYR A 431 3.82 -2.00 11.85
N ARG A 432 3.69 -0.69 11.81
CA ARG A 432 3.78 0.13 13.00
C ARG A 432 2.43 0.22 13.71
N PRO A 433 2.41 0.38 15.04
CA PRO A 433 1.20 0.77 15.75
C PRO A 433 0.66 2.10 15.20
N ALA A 434 -0.66 2.20 15.10
CA ALA A 434 -1.31 3.48 14.84
C ALA A 434 -1.20 4.36 16.10
N SER A 435 -1.03 5.67 15.91
CA SER A 435 -1.15 6.62 17.02
C SER A 435 -2.61 6.69 17.45
N LEU A 436 -2.86 6.60 18.75
CA LEU A 436 -4.19 6.79 19.31
C LEU A 436 -4.56 8.26 19.51
N VAL A 437 -3.62 9.20 19.33
CA VAL A 437 -3.90 10.64 19.38
C VAL A 437 -5.01 10.96 18.40
N SER A 438 -6.10 11.52 18.92
CA SER A 438 -7.27 11.97 18.15
C SER A 438 -7.89 10.91 17.26
N VAL A 439 -7.78 9.63 17.64
CA VAL A 439 -8.32 8.48 16.89
C VAL A 439 -9.84 8.60 16.66
N TRP A 440 -10.55 9.34 17.51
CA TRP A 440 -11.97 9.64 17.35
C TRP A 440 -12.29 10.45 16.09
N THR A 441 -11.30 11.14 15.51
CA THR A 441 -11.48 11.93 14.29
C THR A 441 -11.32 11.11 13.02
N SER A 442 -10.64 9.96 13.09
CA SER A 442 -10.10 9.26 11.92
C SER A 442 -10.92 8.06 11.44
N ALA A 443 -12.01 7.71 12.13
CA ALA A 443 -12.84 6.54 11.77
C ALA A 443 -13.43 6.63 10.33
N PRO A 444 -13.67 5.51 9.63
CA PRO A 444 -13.42 4.10 10.03
C PRO A 444 -11.95 3.77 10.33
N LEU A 445 -11.71 2.71 11.09
CA LEU A 445 -10.37 2.35 11.58
C LEU A 445 -9.64 1.35 10.67
N LEU A 446 -8.40 1.03 11.06
CA LEU A 446 -7.41 0.21 10.35
C LEU A 446 -6.76 0.91 9.16
N HIS A 447 -5.70 0.31 8.62
CA HIS A 447 -4.92 0.91 7.54
C HIS A 447 -5.74 1.10 6.26
N ASN A 448 -6.87 0.44 6.08
CA ASN A 448 -7.69 0.44 4.88
C ASN A 448 -9.11 0.97 5.11
N ASN A 449 -9.38 1.66 6.23
CA ASN A 449 -10.70 2.22 6.60
C ASN A 449 -11.87 1.21 6.47
N SER A 450 -11.63 -0.07 6.71
CA SER A 450 -12.64 -1.11 6.56
C SER A 450 -13.44 -1.36 7.85
N LEU A 451 -12.87 -1.03 9.02
CA LEU A 451 -13.46 -1.35 10.31
C LEU A 451 -14.33 -0.20 10.82
N GLY A 452 -15.64 -0.36 10.63
CA GLY A 452 -16.66 0.53 11.20
C GLY A 452 -17.43 1.37 10.19
N LEU A 453 -18.31 2.21 10.70
CA LEU A 453 -19.24 3.03 9.92
C LEU A 453 -18.55 4.16 9.15
N PHE A 454 -18.84 4.24 7.85
CA PHE A 454 -18.64 5.45 7.05
C PHE A 454 -19.97 6.14 6.76
N ASN A 455 -20.28 7.19 7.51
CA ASN A 455 -21.57 7.90 7.41
C ASN A 455 -21.54 9.16 6.51
N ASN A 456 -20.39 9.47 5.91
CA ASN A 456 -20.19 10.67 5.09
C ASN A 456 -20.56 12.00 5.81
N ASP A 457 -20.51 12.03 7.15
CA ASP A 457 -20.86 13.19 7.96
C ASP A 457 -19.58 13.79 8.61
N PRO A 458 -19.12 14.97 8.18
CA PRO A 458 -17.90 15.60 8.70
C PRO A 458 -18.09 16.32 10.04
N SER A 459 -19.33 16.40 10.56
CA SER A 459 -19.61 17.02 11.85
C SER A 459 -18.93 16.26 13.01
N VAL A 460 -18.79 16.93 14.15
CA VAL A 460 -18.25 16.29 15.36
C VAL A 460 -19.12 15.10 15.79
N ASP A 461 -20.45 15.24 15.69
CA ASP A 461 -21.37 14.14 15.99
C ASP A 461 -21.23 12.97 15.01
N GLY A 462 -21.13 13.27 13.70
CA GLY A 462 -20.89 12.26 12.67
C GLY A 462 -19.62 11.46 12.93
N ARG A 463 -18.52 12.14 13.26
CA ARG A 463 -17.23 11.51 13.61
C ARG A 463 -17.32 10.64 14.86
N LEU A 464 -17.99 11.13 15.90
CA LEU A 464 -18.16 10.37 17.14
C LEU A 464 -19.01 9.12 16.96
N ILE A 465 -20.06 9.18 16.12
CA ILE A 465 -20.87 8.00 15.78
C ILE A 465 -20.02 6.98 14.99
N ALA A 466 -19.23 7.44 14.02
CA ALA A 466 -18.34 6.57 13.24
C ALA A 466 -17.23 5.94 14.11
N PHE A 467 -16.60 6.74 14.98
CA PHE A 467 -15.61 6.28 15.94
C PHE A 467 -16.17 5.22 16.87
N ASP A 468 -17.35 5.47 17.45
CA ASP A 468 -17.96 4.54 18.38
C ASP A 468 -18.28 3.18 17.74
N ASP A 469 -18.83 3.16 16.52
CA ASP A 469 -19.04 1.92 15.78
C ASP A 469 -17.74 1.16 15.55
N ALA A 470 -16.71 1.87 15.05
CA ALA A 470 -15.42 1.29 14.72
C ALA A 470 -14.67 0.74 15.95
N ILE A 471 -14.58 1.53 17.03
CA ILE A 471 -13.85 1.13 18.23
C ILE A 471 -14.56 -0.01 18.96
N ARG A 472 -15.90 -0.06 18.92
CA ARG A 472 -16.66 -1.19 19.46
C ARG A 472 -16.44 -2.45 18.63
N LYS A 473 -16.40 -2.36 17.31
CA LYS A 473 -16.03 -3.52 16.46
C LYS A 473 -14.59 -3.96 16.68
N LEU A 474 -13.69 -3.05 17.04
CA LEU A 474 -12.33 -3.40 17.44
C LEU A 474 -12.30 -4.20 18.75
N LEU A 475 -12.95 -3.68 19.81
CA LEU A 475 -12.93 -4.25 21.17
C LEU A 475 -13.89 -5.43 21.40
N TRP A 476 -14.91 -5.59 20.55
CA TRP A 476 -15.83 -6.73 20.51
C TRP A 476 -15.85 -7.34 19.11
N PRO A 477 -14.94 -8.30 18.81
CA PRO A 477 -14.81 -8.88 17.47
C PRO A 477 -16.11 -9.44 16.88
N ALA A 478 -16.99 -10.00 17.71
CA ALA A 478 -18.29 -10.50 17.26
C ALA A 478 -19.15 -9.42 16.55
N LYS A 479 -18.99 -8.14 16.91
CA LYS A 479 -19.72 -7.02 16.29
C LYS A 479 -19.25 -6.70 14.87
N ARG A 480 -18.09 -7.21 14.44
CA ARG A 480 -17.59 -7.05 13.06
C ARG A 480 -18.51 -7.75 12.05
N LEU A 481 -19.22 -8.79 12.50
CA LEU A 481 -20.14 -9.57 11.67
C LEU A 481 -21.53 -8.93 11.52
N GLU A 482 -21.69 -7.68 11.96
CA GLU A 482 -22.95 -6.93 11.95
C GLU A 482 -22.80 -5.60 11.21
N ILE A 483 -23.79 -5.27 10.38
CA ILE A 483 -23.91 -3.95 9.78
C ILE A 483 -24.27 -2.94 10.88
N SER A 484 -23.63 -1.76 10.85
CA SER A 484 -23.94 -0.72 11.82
C SER A 484 -25.41 -0.29 11.65
N PRO A 485 -26.18 -0.10 12.73
CA PRO A 485 -27.54 0.45 12.63
C PRO A 485 -27.61 1.84 11.98
N ASN A 486 -26.50 2.56 11.96
CA ASN A 486 -26.38 3.88 11.35
C ASN A 486 -25.87 3.84 9.90
N ASP A 487 -25.55 2.66 9.36
CA ASP A 487 -25.03 2.52 8.01
C ASP A 487 -26.16 2.42 6.98
N LYS A 488 -26.33 3.48 6.19
CA LYS A 488 -27.32 3.56 5.12
C LYS A 488 -26.82 2.98 3.81
N THR A 489 -25.50 2.85 3.66
CA THR A 489 -24.85 2.41 2.41
C THR A 489 -23.63 1.57 2.75
N PRO A 490 -23.83 0.34 3.25
CA PRO A 490 -22.73 -0.51 3.65
C PRO A 490 -21.74 -0.75 2.52
N TYR A 491 -20.47 -0.88 2.89
CA TYR A 491 -19.42 -1.16 1.92
C TYR A 491 -19.73 -2.40 1.10
N ASN A 492 -19.52 -2.26 -0.22
CA ASN A 492 -19.71 -3.33 -1.18
C ASN A 492 -21.08 -4.03 -1.08
N GLU A 493 -22.14 -3.32 -0.69
CA GLU A 493 -23.50 -3.87 -0.51
C GLU A 493 -23.52 -5.07 0.46
N ALA A 494 -22.63 -5.06 1.47
CA ALA A 494 -22.53 -6.13 2.46
C ALA A 494 -23.81 -6.22 3.31
N THR A 495 -24.22 -7.46 3.62
CA THR A 495 -25.27 -7.77 4.58
C THR A 495 -24.67 -8.50 5.78
N THR A 496 -25.40 -8.53 6.90
CA THR A 496 -24.99 -9.28 8.10
C THR A 496 -24.75 -10.76 7.80
N GLU A 497 -25.56 -11.38 6.95
CA GLU A 497 -25.42 -12.78 6.54
C GLU A 497 -24.13 -12.99 5.75
N ARG A 498 -23.81 -12.05 4.85
CA ARG A 498 -22.57 -12.09 4.08
C ARG A 498 -21.35 -11.89 4.98
N LEU A 499 -21.37 -10.94 5.91
CA LEU A 499 -20.27 -10.75 6.86
C LEU A 499 -20.02 -12.00 7.69
N LYS A 500 -21.08 -12.67 8.16
CA LYS A 500 -20.97 -13.95 8.87
C LYS A 500 -20.37 -15.06 8.01
N GLN A 501 -20.79 -15.17 6.75
CA GLN A 501 -20.26 -16.15 5.80
C GLN A 501 -18.79 -15.88 5.43
N ASP A 502 -18.44 -14.62 5.23
CA ASP A 502 -17.11 -14.16 4.80
C ASP A 502 -16.15 -13.96 5.98
N HIS A 503 -16.60 -14.21 7.21
CA HIS A 503 -15.86 -13.95 8.46
C HIS A 503 -15.41 -12.48 8.60
N GLY A 504 -16.13 -11.56 7.96
CA GLY A 504 -15.82 -10.13 7.86
C GLY A 504 -16.14 -9.58 6.47
N LEU A 505 -15.60 -8.41 6.15
CA LEU A 505 -15.79 -7.73 4.88
C LEU A 505 -14.78 -8.24 3.83
N ILE A 506 -15.21 -9.13 2.93
CA ILE A 506 -14.49 -9.43 1.69
C ILE A 506 -15.05 -8.57 0.55
N TRP A 507 -14.26 -7.72 -0.11
CA TRP A 507 -14.77 -6.93 -1.25
C TRP A 507 -14.93 -7.79 -2.52
N ARG A 508 -16.16 -7.89 -3.02
CA ARG A 508 -16.54 -8.76 -4.15
C ARG A 508 -17.02 -7.94 -5.35
N THR A 509 -16.87 -8.47 -6.56
CA THR A 509 -17.44 -7.87 -7.77
C THR A 509 -18.96 -7.76 -7.67
N THR A 510 -19.53 -6.60 -7.94
CA THR A 510 -20.99 -6.39 -7.80
C THR A 510 -21.80 -6.91 -9.00
N GLN A 511 -21.12 -7.20 -10.10
CA GLN A 511 -21.70 -7.75 -11.34
C GLN A 511 -20.65 -8.54 -12.11
N VAL A 512 -21.07 -9.20 -13.21
CA VAL A 512 -20.14 -9.80 -14.16
C VAL A 512 -19.24 -8.71 -14.73
N THR A 513 -17.93 -8.96 -14.74
CA THR A 513 -16.93 -7.96 -15.13
C THR A 513 -15.92 -8.50 -16.14
N TYR A 514 -15.28 -7.57 -16.84
CA TYR A 514 -14.24 -7.82 -17.84
C TYR A 514 -13.06 -6.90 -17.58
N ILE A 515 -11.85 -7.40 -17.78
CA ILE A 515 -10.68 -6.55 -17.96
C ILE A 515 -10.70 -6.09 -19.42
N THR A 516 -11.06 -4.83 -19.65
CA THR A 516 -11.16 -4.24 -20.99
C THR A 516 -9.96 -3.35 -21.27
N LEU A 517 -9.19 -3.68 -22.30
CA LEU A 517 -8.10 -2.88 -22.83
C LEU A 517 -8.53 -2.26 -24.17
N PRO A 518 -8.65 -0.91 -24.25
CA PRO A 518 -9.01 -0.26 -25.51
C PRO A 518 -8.02 -0.60 -26.63
N GLY A 519 -8.53 -0.86 -27.84
CA GLY A 519 -7.72 -1.31 -28.99
C GLY A 519 -6.51 -0.42 -29.25
N GLN A 520 -6.65 0.89 -29.11
CA GLN A 520 -5.57 1.88 -29.29
C GLN A 520 -4.36 1.67 -28.37
N TYR A 521 -4.54 1.05 -27.20
CA TYR A 521 -3.48 0.81 -26.25
C TYR A 521 -2.83 -0.57 -26.42
N VAL A 522 -3.51 -1.53 -27.05
CA VAL A 522 -3.02 -2.90 -27.29
C VAL A 522 -1.58 -2.94 -27.85
N PRO A 523 -1.21 -2.12 -28.87
CA PRO A 523 0.16 -2.16 -29.41
C PRO A 523 1.23 -1.88 -28.37
N SER A 524 0.99 -0.93 -27.45
CA SER A 524 1.95 -0.53 -26.41
C SER A 524 2.28 -1.65 -25.42
N PHE A 525 1.40 -2.65 -25.32
CA PHE A 525 1.62 -3.86 -24.52
C PHE A 525 2.26 -4.97 -25.34
N LEU A 526 1.79 -5.20 -26.57
CA LEU A 526 2.32 -6.27 -27.42
C LEU A 526 3.80 -6.11 -27.71
N VAL A 527 4.29 -4.88 -27.93
CA VAL A 527 5.72 -4.59 -28.14
C VAL A 527 6.60 -4.93 -26.91
N LYS A 528 6.01 -5.24 -25.75
CA LYS A 528 6.77 -5.69 -24.57
C LYS A 528 6.97 -7.21 -24.52
N ILE A 529 6.23 -7.96 -25.33
CA ILE A 529 6.35 -9.41 -25.40
C ILE A 529 7.67 -9.77 -26.12
N PRO A 530 8.56 -10.59 -25.53
CA PRO A 530 9.89 -10.87 -26.10
C PRO A 530 9.86 -11.40 -27.54
N PHE A 531 8.84 -12.20 -27.90
CA PHE A 531 8.66 -12.68 -29.26
C PHE A 531 8.30 -11.57 -30.24
N ILE A 532 7.41 -10.65 -29.86
CA ILE A 532 7.03 -9.48 -30.68
C ILE A 532 8.22 -8.55 -30.86
N GLN A 533 9.01 -8.31 -29.81
CA GLN A 533 10.25 -7.52 -29.90
C GLN A 533 11.26 -8.11 -30.88
N LYS A 534 11.37 -9.45 -30.94
CA LYS A 534 12.23 -10.10 -31.94
C LYS A 534 11.73 -9.85 -33.36
N ILE A 535 10.41 -9.94 -33.58
CA ILE A 535 9.78 -9.63 -34.87
C ILE A 535 10.00 -8.16 -35.23
N GLU A 536 9.76 -7.24 -34.31
CA GLU A 536 9.94 -5.80 -34.51
C GLU A 536 11.40 -5.47 -34.86
N LYS A 537 12.38 -5.99 -34.11
CA LYS A 537 13.81 -5.80 -34.41
C LYS A 537 14.24 -6.43 -35.73
N TRP A 538 13.65 -7.55 -36.11
CA TRP A 538 13.88 -8.14 -37.43
C TRP A 538 13.30 -7.25 -38.53
N TYR A 539 12.03 -6.83 -38.39
CA TYR A 539 11.34 -5.97 -39.34
C TYR A 539 12.02 -4.61 -39.48
N ALA A 540 12.48 -3.99 -38.39
CA ALA A 540 13.21 -2.72 -38.41
C ALA A 540 14.54 -2.79 -39.19
N ARG A 541 15.19 -3.96 -39.21
CA ARG A 541 16.39 -4.19 -40.03
C ARG A 541 16.05 -4.54 -41.48
N TRP A 542 15.00 -5.31 -41.70
CA TRP A 542 14.60 -5.81 -43.02
C TRP A 542 13.85 -4.77 -43.87
N ALA A 543 12.96 -3.98 -43.26
CA ALA A 543 12.06 -3.07 -43.98
C ALA A 543 12.78 -1.99 -44.81
N PRO A 544 13.90 -1.37 -44.35
CA PRO A 544 14.64 -0.40 -45.16
C PRO A 544 15.22 -0.98 -46.46
N GLU A 545 15.54 -2.27 -46.48
CA GLU A 545 16.07 -2.98 -47.66
C GLU A 545 14.94 -3.36 -48.65
N HIS A 546 13.67 -3.25 -48.23
CA HIS A 546 12.50 -3.70 -48.99
C HIS A 546 11.35 -2.67 -48.98
N PRO A 547 11.49 -1.52 -49.67
CA PRO A 547 10.54 -0.41 -49.59
C PRO A 547 9.12 -0.75 -50.08
N LEU A 548 9.00 -1.65 -51.08
CA LEU A 548 7.69 -2.11 -51.54
C LEU A 548 6.97 -2.94 -50.46
N ALA A 549 7.71 -3.84 -49.81
CA ALA A 549 7.14 -4.65 -48.74
C ALA A 549 6.79 -3.79 -47.52
N GLN A 550 7.64 -2.82 -47.17
CA GLN A 550 7.34 -1.86 -46.11
C GLN A 550 6.00 -1.14 -46.34
N ARG A 551 5.72 -0.68 -47.57
CA ARG A 551 4.43 -0.08 -47.93
C ARG A 551 3.28 -1.08 -47.79
N ILE A 552 3.48 -2.33 -48.23
CA ILE A 552 2.48 -3.40 -48.12
C ILE A 552 2.12 -3.66 -46.64
N PHE A 553 3.12 -3.81 -45.76
CA PHE A 553 2.92 -4.08 -44.34
C PHE A 553 2.47 -2.87 -43.52
N SER A 554 2.65 -1.63 -44.01
CA SER A 554 2.11 -0.42 -43.36
C SER A 554 0.58 -0.29 -43.47
N ILE A 555 -0.06 -1.07 -44.35
CA ILE A 555 -1.51 -1.08 -44.56
C ILE A 555 -2.04 -2.44 -44.08
N PRO A 556 -2.64 -2.56 -42.88
CA PRO A 556 -2.94 -3.85 -42.24
C PRO A 556 -3.72 -4.87 -43.08
N TRP A 557 -4.61 -4.44 -43.97
CA TRP A 557 -5.41 -5.34 -44.82
C TRP A 557 -4.71 -5.80 -46.11
N LEU A 558 -3.70 -5.06 -46.57
CA LEU A 558 -3.11 -5.23 -47.90
C LEU A 558 -2.35 -6.56 -48.07
N PRO A 559 -1.57 -7.07 -47.08
CA PRO A 559 -0.95 -8.38 -47.19
C PRO A 559 -1.97 -9.52 -47.35
N GLY A 560 -3.06 -9.49 -46.58
CA GLY A 560 -4.13 -10.46 -46.71
C GLY A 560 -4.83 -10.38 -48.07
N ALA A 561 -5.10 -9.18 -48.58
CA ALA A 561 -5.68 -9.00 -49.92
C ALA A 561 -4.79 -9.61 -51.02
N ILE A 562 -3.48 -9.39 -50.97
CA ILE A 562 -2.52 -10.00 -51.91
C ILE A 562 -2.56 -11.53 -51.81
N LEU A 563 -2.58 -12.07 -50.59
CA LEU A 563 -2.65 -13.51 -50.37
C LEU A 563 -4.00 -14.12 -50.80
N PHE A 564 -5.11 -13.40 -50.70
CA PHE A 564 -6.39 -13.82 -51.25
C PHE A 564 -6.38 -13.86 -52.77
N VAL A 565 -5.73 -12.89 -53.43
CA VAL A 565 -5.52 -12.93 -54.89
C VAL A 565 -4.67 -14.13 -55.28
N ILE A 566 -3.58 -14.41 -54.54
CA ILE A 566 -2.75 -15.61 -54.76
C ILE A 566 -3.57 -16.88 -54.58
N ALA A 567 -4.39 -16.96 -53.52
CA ALA A 567 -5.27 -18.10 -53.27
C ALA A 567 -6.26 -18.33 -54.42
N PHE A 568 -6.90 -17.26 -54.88
CA PHE A 568 -7.80 -17.29 -56.03
C PHE A 568 -7.09 -17.83 -57.28
N LEU A 569 -5.89 -17.32 -57.59
CA LEU A 569 -5.09 -17.80 -58.71
C LEU A 569 -4.75 -19.29 -58.55
N CYS A 570 -4.33 -19.73 -57.37
CA CYS A 570 -4.06 -21.14 -57.08
C CYS A 570 -5.28 -22.03 -57.34
N PHE A 571 -6.48 -21.62 -56.94
CA PHE A 571 -7.71 -22.37 -57.23
C PHE A 571 -8.06 -22.39 -58.72
N VAL A 572 -7.87 -21.28 -59.45
CA VAL A 572 -8.03 -21.23 -60.91
C VAL A 572 -7.02 -22.18 -61.59
N PHE A 573 -5.77 -22.23 -61.14
CA PHE A 573 -4.75 -23.13 -61.66
C PHE A 573 -5.03 -24.61 -61.35
N ALA A 574 -5.71 -24.92 -60.25
CA ALA A 574 -6.24 -26.25 -59.94
C ALA A 574 -7.38 -26.67 -60.88
N GLY A 575 -8.14 -25.71 -61.42
CA GLY A 575 -9.25 -25.96 -62.36
C GLY A 575 -8.82 -26.30 -63.79
N ARG A 576 -7.60 -25.90 -64.22
CA ARG A 576 -7.14 -26.06 -65.61
C ARG A 576 -6.64 -27.49 -65.91
N LYS A 577 -7.23 -28.17 -66.88
CA LYS A 577 -6.69 -29.41 -67.49
C LYS A 577 -5.58 -29.04 -68.48
N ARG A 578 -4.34 -29.44 -68.19
CA ARG A 578 -3.18 -29.14 -69.07
C ARG A 578 -2.19 -30.31 -69.23
N SER A 579 -2.51 -31.48 -68.70
CA SER A 579 -1.71 -32.72 -68.84
C SER A 579 -2.66 -33.90 -69.07
N SER A 580 -2.19 -34.94 -69.74
CA SER A 580 -2.91 -36.20 -70.00
C SER A 580 -2.64 -37.27 -68.92
N ASP A 581 -1.64 -37.08 -68.05
CA ASP A 581 -1.29 -38.02 -66.97
C ASP A 581 -2.15 -37.78 -65.70
N PRO A 582 -3.01 -38.74 -65.29
CA PRO A 582 -3.89 -38.61 -64.13
C PRO A 582 -3.16 -38.37 -62.80
N ALA A 583 -1.98 -38.96 -62.60
CA ALA A 583 -1.23 -38.85 -61.34
C ALA A 583 -0.60 -37.47 -61.19
N ILE A 584 -0.06 -36.92 -62.28
CA ILE A 584 0.48 -35.55 -62.33
C ILE A 584 -0.65 -34.53 -62.11
N ILE A 585 -1.83 -34.75 -62.71
CA ILE A 585 -3.01 -33.90 -62.51
C ILE A 585 -3.44 -33.90 -61.04
N LEU A 586 -3.53 -35.06 -60.40
CA LEU A 586 -4.00 -35.19 -59.02
C LEU A 586 -3.04 -34.50 -58.05
N ARG A 587 -1.73 -34.78 -58.15
CA ARG A 587 -0.69 -34.18 -57.30
C ARG A 587 -0.64 -32.66 -57.47
N ARG A 588 -0.71 -32.16 -58.70
CA ARG A 588 -0.73 -30.71 -58.97
C ARG A 588 -1.98 -30.03 -58.40
N LYS A 589 -3.17 -30.64 -58.57
CA LYS A 589 -4.42 -30.11 -58.02
C LYS A 589 -4.40 -30.07 -56.50
N TRP A 590 -3.83 -31.11 -55.88
CA TRP A 590 -3.65 -31.16 -54.44
C TRP A 590 -2.76 -30.02 -53.95
N TRP A 591 -1.57 -29.83 -54.54
CA TRP A 591 -0.66 -28.74 -54.16
C TRP A 591 -1.25 -27.36 -54.41
N ALA A 592 -1.92 -27.14 -55.55
CA ALA A 592 -2.56 -25.87 -55.85
C ALA A 592 -3.69 -25.54 -54.86
N ARG A 593 -4.49 -26.53 -54.45
CA ARG A 593 -5.49 -26.35 -53.40
C ARG A 593 -4.87 -26.11 -52.04
N PHE A 594 -3.87 -26.90 -51.67
CA PHE A 594 -3.13 -26.72 -50.41
C PHE A 594 -2.54 -25.32 -50.29
N LEU A 595 -1.84 -24.84 -51.33
CA LEU A 595 -1.28 -23.49 -51.37
C LEU A 595 -2.37 -22.42 -51.33
N GLY A 596 -3.51 -22.64 -52.00
CA GLY A 596 -4.65 -21.73 -51.93
C GLY A 596 -5.24 -21.60 -50.53
N TYR A 597 -5.49 -22.72 -49.86
CA TYR A 597 -5.97 -22.73 -48.47
C TYR A 597 -4.92 -22.15 -47.50
N ALA A 598 -3.65 -22.49 -47.67
CA ALA A 598 -2.57 -21.94 -46.87
C ALA A 598 -2.47 -20.41 -47.03
N ALA A 599 -2.58 -19.89 -48.26
CA ALA A 599 -2.57 -18.45 -48.52
C ALA A 599 -3.77 -17.73 -47.86
N ILE A 600 -4.96 -18.34 -47.84
CA ILE A 600 -6.12 -17.81 -47.08
C ILE A 600 -5.81 -17.75 -45.58
N VAL A 601 -5.34 -18.85 -44.99
CA VAL A 601 -5.07 -18.93 -43.55
C VAL A 601 -3.97 -17.96 -43.14
N ILE A 602 -2.87 -17.91 -43.90
CA ILE A 602 -1.77 -16.97 -43.67
C ILE A 602 -2.24 -15.52 -43.87
N GLY A 603 -3.06 -15.26 -44.89
CA GLY A 603 -3.60 -13.93 -45.18
C GLY A 603 -4.48 -13.40 -44.05
N LEU A 604 -5.36 -14.25 -43.53
CA LEU A 604 -6.15 -13.94 -42.33
C LEU A 604 -5.26 -13.71 -41.12
N ALA A 605 -4.32 -14.62 -40.84
CA ALA A 605 -3.44 -14.52 -39.68
C ALA A 605 -2.58 -13.23 -39.71
N ILE A 606 -1.95 -12.92 -40.85
CA ILE A 606 -1.11 -11.73 -41.00
C ILE A 606 -1.96 -10.46 -40.89
N SER A 607 -3.08 -10.37 -41.60
CA SER A 607 -3.94 -9.18 -41.52
C SER A 607 -4.48 -8.98 -40.11
N SER A 608 -5.04 -10.01 -39.47
CA SER A 608 -5.52 -9.92 -38.08
C SER A 608 -4.41 -9.50 -37.12
N PHE A 609 -3.21 -10.04 -37.28
CA PHE A 609 -2.05 -9.65 -36.48
C PHE A 609 -1.64 -8.19 -36.70
N LEU A 610 -1.64 -7.69 -37.94
CA LEU A 610 -1.35 -6.28 -38.23
C LEU A 610 -2.46 -5.33 -37.75
N TYR A 611 -3.73 -5.73 -37.84
CA TYR A 611 -4.85 -4.99 -37.26
C TYR A 611 -4.72 -4.91 -35.73
N LEU A 612 -4.29 -6.00 -35.10
CA LEU A 612 -4.02 -6.03 -33.66
C LEU A 612 -2.84 -5.11 -33.29
N LEU A 613 -1.71 -5.21 -34.01
CA LEU A 613 -0.52 -4.38 -33.79
C LEU A 613 -0.73 -2.89 -34.12
N SER A 614 -1.73 -2.55 -34.92
CA SER A 614 -2.13 -1.16 -35.19
C SER A 614 -3.23 -0.66 -34.26
N GLY A 615 -3.73 -1.50 -33.34
CA GLY A 615 -4.81 -1.16 -32.41
C GLY A 615 -6.18 -1.00 -33.09
N ARG A 616 -6.34 -1.51 -34.31
CA ARG A 616 -7.54 -1.39 -35.14
C ARG A 616 -8.43 -2.63 -35.14
N LEU A 617 -8.03 -3.71 -34.46
CA LEU A 617 -8.82 -4.95 -34.36
C LEU A 617 -10.01 -4.82 -33.39
N GLY A 618 -10.03 -3.79 -32.55
CA GLY A 618 -11.03 -3.58 -31.49
C GLY A 618 -10.44 -3.75 -30.10
N ASP A 619 -11.30 -3.61 -29.09
CA ASP A 619 -10.92 -3.73 -27.69
C ASP A 619 -10.65 -5.19 -27.31
N VAL A 620 -9.65 -5.42 -26.47
CA VAL A 620 -9.37 -6.74 -25.89
C VAL A 620 -10.13 -6.84 -24.57
N ARG A 621 -11.00 -7.83 -24.45
CA ARG A 621 -11.78 -8.11 -23.23
C ARG A 621 -11.39 -9.47 -22.67
N LEU A 622 -10.98 -9.51 -21.40
CA LEU A 622 -10.72 -10.75 -20.67
C LEU A 622 -11.78 -10.92 -19.58
N GLY A 623 -12.50 -12.03 -19.62
CA GLY A 623 -13.65 -12.32 -18.76
C GLY A 623 -14.50 -13.43 -19.37
N PRO A 624 -15.74 -13.63 -18.93
CA PRO A 624 -16.43 -12.91 -17.85
C PRO A 624 -15.95 -13.36 -16.46
N VAL A 625 -15.47 -12.42 -15.64
CA VAL A 625 -15.26 -12.66 -14.21
C VAL A 625 -16.63 -12.64 -13.52
N PRO A 626 -17.08 -13.74 -12.89
CA PRO A 626 -18.42 -13.80 -12.31
C PRO A 626 -18.64 -12.75 -11.22
N LYS A 627 -19.90 -12.29 -11.07
CA LYS A 627 -20.36 -11.49 -9.91
C LYS A 627 -20.00 -12.22 -8.62
N GLY A 628 -19.64 -11.52 -7.54
CA GLY A 628 -19.35 -12.15 -6.25
C GLY A 628 -17.90 -12.65 -6.12
N THR A 629 -17.06 -12.52 -7.15
CA THR A 629 -15.63 -12.88 -7.07
C THR A 629 -14.89 -11.83 -6.21
N PRO A 630 -14.11 -12.21 -5.18
CA PRO A 630 -13.26 -11.28 -4.43
C PRO A 630 -12.32 -10.52 -5.36
N VAL A 631 -12.30 -9.20 -5.26
CA VAL A 631 -11.45 -8.35 -6.13
C VAL A 631 -9.96 -8.68 -5.92
N SER A 632 -9.56 -8.88 -4.68
CA SER A 632 -8.18 -9.23 -4.32
C SER A 632 -7.73 -10.59 -4.85
N LEU A 633 -8.64 -11.50 -5.25
CA LEU A 633 -8.26 -12.79 -5.85
C LEU A 633 -7.48 -12.63 -7.14
N LEU A 634 -7.85 -11.65 -7.97
CA LEU A 634 -7.14 -11.32 -9.21
C LEU A 634 -6.04 -10.29 -8.97
N ALA A 635 -6.32 -9.30 -8.13
CA ALA A 635 -5.43 -8.14 -7.94
C ALA A 635 -4.15 -8.45 -7.15
N ASN A 636 -4.12 -9.52 -6.34
CA ASN A 636 -2.97 -9.87 -5.51
C ASN A 636 -2.01 -10.88 -6.17
N THR A 637 -2.10 -11.11 -7.48
CA THR A 637 -1.26 -12.09 -8.18
C THR A 637 0.22 -11.72 -8.09
N ASN A 638 1.08 -12.61 -7.57
CA ASN A 638 2.49 -12.38 -7.39
C ASN A 638 3.29 -12.61 -8.69
N PRO A 639 3.85 -11.56 -9.32
CA PRO A 639 4.67 -11.73 -10.52
C PRO A 639 6.02 -12.40 -10.25
N ASP A 640 6.45 -12.45 -8.98
CA ASP A 640 7.69 -13.10 -8.54
C ASP A 640 7.51 -14.58 -8.18
N ALA A 641 6.30 -15.12 -8.31
CA ALA A 641 6.04 -16.56 -8.12
C ALA A 641 6.79 -17.40 -9.17
N ASP A 642 6.86 -18.72 -8.94
CA ASP A 642 7.47 -19.65 -9.88
C ASP A 642 6.91 -19.46 -11.30
N PRO A 643 7.74 -19.19 -12.33
CA PRO A 643 7.26 -18.87 -13.67
C PRO A 643 6.42 -19.98 -14.32
N ALA A 644 6.70 -21.25 -14.03
CA ALA A 644 5.93 -22.36 -14.58
C ALA A 644 4.56 -22.46 -13.93
N LEU A 645 4.48 -22.27 -12.61
CA LEU A 645 3.24 -22.19 -11.85
C LEU A 645 2.40 -20.98 -12.29
N LEU A 646 3.00 -19.79 -12.40
CA LEU A 646 2.32 -18.58 -12.85
C LEU A 646 1.72 -18.77 -14.26
N ARG A 647 2.50 -19.34 -15.18
CA ARG A 647 2.02 -19.68 -16.52
C ARG A 647 0.82 -20.64 -16.45
N LYS A 648 0.93 -21.71 -15.66
CA LYS A 648 -0.16 -22.69 -15.47
C LYS A 648 -1.42 -22.02 -14.92
N THR A 649 -1.29 -21.16 -13.92
CA THR A 649 -2.41 -20.41 -13.33
C THR A 649 -3.06 -19.51 -14.37
N ILE A 650 -2.29 -18.72 -15.14
CA ILE A 650 -2.84 -17.86 -16.19
C ILE A 650 -3.62 -18.66 -17.23
N PHE A 651 -3.06 -19.78 -17.72
CA PHE A 651 -3.78 -20.63 -18.68
C PHE A 651 -5.07 -21.20 -18.10
N ALA A 652 -5.03 -21.74 -16.88
CA ALA A 652 -6.20 -22.30 -16.22
C ALA A 652 -7.30 -21.24 -15.99
N THR A 653 -6.91 -20.01 -15.61
CA THR A 653 -7.83 -18.88 -15.46
C THR A 653 -8.46 -18.52 -16.80
N LEU A 654 -7.65 -18.30 -17.86
CA LEU A 654 -8.17 -17.92 -19.18
C LEU A 654 -9.07 -19.00 -19.79
N GLU A 655 -8.68 -20.28 -19.67
CA GLU A 655 -9.49 -21.41 -20.13
C GLU A 655 -10.81 -21.49 -19.39
N THR A 656 -10.80 -21.32 -18.06
CA THR A 656 -12.02 -21.35 -17.25
C THR A 656 -12.97 -20.20 -17.60
N LEU A 657 -12.45 -18.98 -17.76
CA LEU A 657 -13.28 -17.84 -18.16
C LEU A 657 -13.87 -18.03 -19.56
N ALA A 658 -13.09 -18.58 -20.50
CA ALA A 658 -13.59 -18.93 -21.83
C ALA A 658 -14.65 -20.04 -21.80
N ASP A 659 -14.53 -21.03 -20.90
CA ASP A 659 -15.54 -22.08 -20.70
C ASP A 659 -16.86 -21.49 -20.17
N ILE A 660 -16.79 -20.57 -19.20
CA ILE A 660 -17.96 -19.85 -18.67
C ILE A 660 -18.67 -19.08 -19.80
N GLU A 661 -17.90 -18.36 -20.62
CA GLU A 661 -18.47 -17.56 -21.71
C GLU A 661 -19.10 -18.43 -22.81
N SER A 662 -18.36 -19.42 -23.30
CA SER A 662 -18.76 -20.22 -24.46
C SER A 662 -19.92 -21.17 -24.18
N ARG A 663 -20.06 -21.64 -22.94
CA ARG A 663 -21.16 -22.53 -22.52
C ARG A 663 -22.34 -21.78 -21.91
N HIS A 664 -22.23 -20.47 -21.71
CA HIS A 664 -23.25 -19.65 -21.05
C HIS A 664 -23.69 -20.23 -19.68
N LEU A 665 -22.71 -20.61 -18.86
CA LEU A 665 -22.95 -21.24 -17.56
C LEU A 665 -23.82 -20.36 -16.64
N SER A 666 -24.62 -20.99 -15.79
CA SER A 666 -25.37 -20.27 -14.75
C SER A 666 -24.41 -19.59 -13.75
N PRO A 667 -24.85 -18.57 -13.00
CA PRO A 667 -24.04 -17.96 -11.95
C PRO A 667 -23.46 -18.97 -10.95
N GLU A 668 -24.27 -19.96 -10.55
CA GLU A 668 -23.89 -21.01 -9.61
C GLU A 668 -22.83 -21.94 -10.20
N GLU A 669 -23.02 -22.39 -11.45
CA GLU A 669 -22.04 -23.21 -12.17
C GLU A 669 -20.73 -22.47 -12.39
N ALA A 670 -20.79 -21.18 -12.76
CA ALA A 670 -19.61 -20.34 -12.93
C ALA A 670 -18.86 -20.14 -11.60
N HIS A 671 -19.57 -19.95 -10.49
CA HIS A 671 -18.97 -19.85 -9.15
C HIS A 671 -18.29 -21.14 -8.73
N GLN A 672 -18.95 -22.27 -8.96
CA GLN A 672 -18.38 -23.59 -8.66
C GLN A 672 -17.11 -23.81 -9.48
N LEU A 673 -17.13 -23.49 -10.77
CA LEU A 673 -15.96 -23.64 -11.64
C LEU A 673 -14.81 -22.71 -11.22
N MET A 674 -15.11 -21.47 -10.81
CA MET A 674 -14.12 -20.56 -10.23
C MET A 674 -13.54 -21.11 -8.92
N ARG A 675 -14.38 -21.65 -8.03
CA ARG A 675 -13.97 -22.28 -6.76
C ARG A 675 -13.06 -23.48 -7.00
N ASP A 676 -13.37 -24.33 -7.97
CA ASP A 676 -12.66 -25.60 -8.16
C ASP A 676 -11.34 -25.44 -8.92
N LYS A 677 -11.30 -24.55 -9.92
CA LYS A 677 -10.15 -24.43 -10.83
C LYS A 677 -9.32 -23.17 -10.64
N VAL A 678 -9.98 -22.03 -10.46
CA VAL A 678 -9.32 -20.71 -10.57
C VAL A 678 -8.83 -20.22 -9.22
N ALA A 679 -9.67 -20.23 -8.20
CA ALA A 679 -9.32 -19.70 -6.89
C ALA A 679 -8.13 -20.44 -6.25
N PRO A 680 -8.06 -21.79 -6.22
CA PRO A 680 -6.91 -22.51 -5.68
C PRO A 680 -5.61 -22.23 -6.45
N ALA A 681 -5.71 -22.02 -7.77
CA ALA A 681 -4.55 -21.71 -8.61
C ALA A 681 -4.04 -20.28 -8.37
N LEU A 682 -4.93 -19.30 -8.20
CA LEU A 682 -4.58 -17.91 -7.90
C LEU A 682 -4.08 -17.73 -6.47
N VAL A 683 -4.69 -18.38 -5.47
CA VAL A 683 -4.24 -18.35 -4.07
C VAL A 683 -2.79 -18.84 -3.95
N LYS A 684 -2.42 -19.90 -4.68
CA LYS A 684 -1.04 -20.45 -4.69
C LYS A 684 0.02 -19.49 -5.21
N VAL A 685 -0.37 -18.54 -6.06
CA VAL A 685 0.53 -17.52 -6.62
C VAL A 685 0.17 -16.14 -6.10
N SER A 686 -0.57 -16.04 -4.99
CA SER A 686 -0.95 -14.75 -4.42
C SER A 686 0.17 -14.19 -3.54
N LYS A 687 0.40 -12.88 -3.65
CA LYS A 687 1.29 -12.15 -2.74
C LYS A 687 0.65 -11.95 -1.36
N CYS A 688 -0.68 -11.88 -1.32
CA CYS A 688 -1.49 -11.78 -0.11
C CYS A 688 -2.82 -12.52 -0.35
N PRO A 689 -2.98 -13.76 0.14
CA PRO A 689 -4.20 -14.54 -0.08
C PRO A 689 -5.33 -14.18 0.90
N ASP A 690 -5.09 -13.28 1.86
CA ASP A 690 -6.14 -12.79 2.75
C ASP A 690 -7.05 -11.77 2.05
N PHE A 691 -8.35 -12.05 2.09
CA PHE A 691 -9.40 -11.27 1.47
C PHE A 691 -10.21 -10.44 2.47
N VAL A 692 -10.12 -10.73 3.77
CA VAL A 692 -10.94 -10.10 4.81
C VAL A 692 -10.33 -8.75 5.15
N MET A 693 -11.04 -7.66 4.85
CA MET A 693 -10.49 -6.32 4.94
C MET A 693 -10.53 -5.74 6.35
N ASP A 694 -11.52 -6.11 7.15
CA ASP A 694 -11.83 -5.54 8.47
C ASP A 694 -11.45 -6.48 9.61
N GLU A 695 -10.47 -7.36 9.36
CA GLU A 695 -9.75 -8.02 10.43
C GLU A 695 -9.14 -6.95 11.35
N GLY A 696 -9.75 -6.73 12.51
CA GLY A 696 -9.18 -5.90 13.57
C GLY A 696 -8.13 -6.68 14.36
N HIS A 697 -7.19 -6.00 15.01
CA HIS A 697 -6.20 -6.67 15.85
C HIS A 697 -6.84 -7.17 17.15
N TYR A 698 -6.67 -8.45 17.47
CA TYR A 698 -7.20 -9.05 18.70
C TYR A 698 -6.09 -9.68 19.53
N PHE A 699 -5.98 -9.21 20.77
CA PHE A 699 -5.11 -9.83 21.76
C PHE A 699 -5.93 -10.62 22.77
N LYS A 700 -5.44 -11.78 23.19
CA LYS A 700 -6.16 -12.67 24.12
C LYS A 700 -6.59 -11.98 25.42
N TRP A 701 -5.87 -10.97 25.90
CA TRP A 701 -6.27 -10.25 27.12
C TRP A 701 -7.51 -9.37 26.92
N PHE A 702 -7.93 -9.06 25.69
CA PHE A 702 -9.23 -8.42 25.43
C PHE A 702 -10.42 -9.32 25.81
N ASP A 703 -10.22 -10.65 25.89
CA ASP A 703 -11.22 -11.59 26.42
C ASP A 703 -11.41 -11.39 27.93
N SER A 704 -10.36 -10.95 28.62
CA SER A 704 -10.36 -10.73 30.07
C SER A 704 -10.82 -9.34 30.51
N MET A 705 -10.94 -8.39 29.57
CA MET A 705 -11.42 -7.05 29.86
C MET A 705 -12.94 -7.05 30.04
N SER A 706 -13.43 -6.47 31.14
CA SER A 706 -14.87 -6.31 31.35
C SER A 706 -15.46 -5.30 30.35
N ASP A 707 -16.77 -5.36 30.13
CA ASP A 707 -17.45 -4.40 29.26
C ASP A 707 -17.31 -2.97 29.80
N GLU A 708 -17.30 -2.79 31.11
CA GLU A 708 -17.07 -1.48 31.73
C GLU A 708 -15.64 -0.98 31.52
N ASP A 709 -14.63 -1.86 31.52
CA ASP A 709 -13.24 -1.50 31.20
C ASP A 709 -13.11 -1.07 29.73
N LYS A 710 -13.72 -1.83 28.81
CA LYS A 710 -13.75 -1.48 27.38
C LYS A 710 -14.45 -0.14 27.16
N ASN A 711 -15.59 0.09 27.81
CA ASN A 711 -16.30 1.36 27.73
C ASN A 711 -15.46 2.51 28.33
N ALA A 712 -14.81 2.33 29.47
CA ALA A 712 -13.96 3.36 30.08
C ALA A 712 -12.74 3.71 29.20
N LEU A 713 -12.16 2.73 28.50
CA LEU A 713 -11.11 2.96 27.51
C LEU A 713 -11.63 3.80 26.34
N ILE A 714 -12.83 3.53 25.82
CA ILE A 714 -13.45 4.33 24.75
C ILE A 714 -13.61 5.80 25.18
N GLU A 715 -14.05 6.04 26.42
CA GLU A 715 -14.19 7.41 26.93
C GLU A 715 -12.84 8.11 27.04
N LEU A 716 -11.79 7.41 27.48
CA LEU A 716 -10.42 7.94 27.49
C LEU A 716 -9.94 8.32 26.08
N LEU A 717 -10.16 7.47 25.07
CA LEU A 717 -9.70 7.70 23.69
C LEU A 717 -10.30 8.94 23.02
N LYS A 718 -11.36 9.54 23.59
CA LYS A 718 -11.94 10.80 23.11
C LYS A 718 -11.19 12.04 23.64
N THR A 719 -10.29 11.89 24.61
CA THR A 719 -9.73 13.03 25.37
C THR A 719 -8.47 13.66 24.80
N PHE A 720 -7.79 12.99 23.88
CA PHE A 720 -6.49 13.41 23.33
C PHE A 720 -6.48 13.28 21.80
#